data_AF-A0A9P7U4M1-F1
#
_entry.id   AF-A0A9P7U4M1-F1
#
_cell.length_a   1.000
_cell.length_b   1.000
_cell.length_c   1.000
_cell.angle_alpha   90.00
_cell.angle_beta   90.00
_cell.angle_gamma   90.00
#
_symmetry.space_group_name_H-M   'P 1'
#
loop_
_entity.id
_entity.type
_entity.pdbx_description
1 polymer ?
#
loop_
_entity_poly.entity_id
_entity_poly.type
_entity_poly.pdbx_seq_one_letter_code
_entity_poly.pdbx_strand_id
1 'polypeptide(L)'
;TPACSCAFHRMRSLAIILASFRLASANFVNQGQVLSLNGVSYYAGGVPVGQIGTTNGSSLSLAAAQIPGQDLFPLTIIDTSSSVPSGDELLNLTTTYDSSDDVFQSAFLHAIYLRPSTTNATAGYNGTTSLDSQLSRQGTSLVLSPKEIHGLTSSVATGVTVLSLPRGPYFVSVHTGNVYKAYRLYDDDHLAFVQGMISDEEGAFTTLPAVTENVMAKSIAVPSRLYYTETEEQPLAGLRFGVKDIFHVKGVGTSGGNRAYFYLYGRQNNTAPAVQRLIDLGAVLVGKMGTVQFANGDRPTADWVDLHAPFNPRGDGYQDPSGSSTGPGAGVGAYDWLDLAVGSDTGGSMRGPAGSQGLFGNRPSTGAISLEHVIPLSPVSDTAGMFARSGSLWAKVTQAWYPDFASKYTSYPTTLYRSTARGGAWSGGNVSEEATDVITSFVQKLEGFLQTNSTPANYTQLWSETHGEAPADVNEMLYLTYGVYVSHDQWQGLGKPFFEDYAVKFDGRQPYINPGPLARWQWGQVHSTEEAYAQGLHNISIFRSWYETEGYGRHDPESCSEGLYVYPWSVGQPAYRDVYIQPRTTPPLGFDDSSVPVMAGAPEVVVPIGEVPYNSTKSLHTEHLPVTMALRMARGCDHHLANLIYHTYSLTQKQRESIALSITNLHCSTFSTPAFFVHVNFIKQEPKSDDGTYFMAGKSHTSNSNRIVALVRTSASRTKDDFDALAAKIEDAWNGAVKEPGKEADFDEAKRLLMVVFTPMLAIREGGC
;
A
#
# COMPACT_ATOMS: atom_id res chain seq x y z
N THR A 1 -79.73 -41.56 43.77
CA THR A 1 -81.04 -41.65 43.08
C THR A 1 -81.33 -40.32 42.41
N PRO A 2 -81.79 -40.26 41.14
CA PRO A 2 -81.52 -41.03 39.91
C PRO A 2 -80.66 -40.19 38.91
N ALA A 3 -79.95 -40.67 37.87
CA ALA A 3 -80.24 -41.51 36.69
C ALA A 3 -81.09 -40.84 35.58
N CYS A 4 -80.61 -41.00 34.31
CA CYS A 4 -81.19 -40.66 32.98
C CYS A 4 -80.92 -39.24 32.42
N SER A 5 -80.71 -38.98 31.12
CA SER A 5 -80.43 -39.77 29.90
C SER A 5 -80.19 -38.78 28.73
N CYS A 6 -79.38 -39.18 27.74
CA CYS A 6 -79.37 -38.79 26.32
C CYS A 6 -79.05 -37.35 25.81
N ALA A 7 -78.04 -37.35 24.91
CA ALA A 7 -78.01 -36.77 23.55
C ALA A 7 -77.06 -35.59 23.27
N PHE A 8 -76.01 -35.95 22.52
CA PHE A 8 -75.19 -35.19 21.56
C PHE A 8 -75.67 -33.77 21.16
N HIS A 9 -74.82 -32.76 21.34
CA HIS A 9 -74.01 -32.06 20.30
C HIS A 9 -73.57 -30.66 20.78
N ARG A 10 -72.26 -30.46 21.02
CA ARG A 10 -71.41 -29.40 20.45
C ARG A 10 -70.08 -29.32 21.21
N MET A 11 -69.00 -29.53 20.46
CA MET A 11 -67.61 -29.39 20.89
C MET A 11 -67.24 -27.92 21.14
N ARG A 12 -66.36 -27.71 22.14
CA ARG A 12 -65.26 -26.71 22.29
C ARG A 12 -65.10 -26.45 23.79
N SER A 13 -63.97 -26.62 24.47
CA SER A 13 -62.59 -26.96 24.13
C SER A 13 -61.94 -27.48 25.42
N LEU A 14 -61.36 -28.68 25.42
CA LEU A 14 -60.53 -29.15 26.53
C LEU A 14 -59.08 -28.72 26.28
N ALA A 15 -58.50 -28.01 27.23
CA ALA A 15 -57.11 -27.58 27.22
C ALA A 15 -56.18 -28.81 27.21
N ILE A 16 -55.44 -29.00 26.11
CA ILE A 16 -54.27 -29.86 26.08
C ILE A 16 -53.09 -28.98 26.51
N ILE A 17 -52.53 -29.29 27.69
CA ILE A 17 -51.25 -28.75 28.13
C ILE A 17 -50.18 -29.34 27.21
N LEU A 18 -49.85 -28.62 26.13
CA LEU A 18 -48.66 -28.87 25.33
C LEU A 18 -47.47 -28.34 26.11
N ALA A 19 -46.75 -29.24 26.78
CA ALA A 19 -45.39 -28.99 27.22
C ALA A 19 -44.55 -28.69 25.97
N SER A 20 -44.28 -27.41 25.74
CA SER A 20 -43.37 -26.94 24.70
C SER A 20 -41.94 -27.31 25.10
N PHE A 21 -41.48 -28.46 24.62
CA PHE A 21 -40.05 -28.75 24.57
C PHE A 21 -39.39 -27.65 23.74
N ARG A 22 -38.72 -26.71 24.40
CA ARG A 22 -37.77 -25.81 23.73
C ARG A 22 -36.60 -26.67 23.26
N LEU A 23 -36.69 -27.18 22.03
CA LEU A 23 -35.52 -27.71 21.34
C LEU A 23 -34.50 -26.57 21.25
N ALA A 24 -33.32 -26.76 21.84
CA ALA A 24 -32.22 -25.84 21.64
C ALA A 24 -31.83 -25.87 20.16
N SER A 25 -32.06 -24.77 19.44
CA SER A 25 -31.51 -24.56 18.10
C SER A 25 -30.13 -23.90 18.25
N ALA A 26 -29.06 -24.64 17.96
CA ALA A 26 -27.71 -24.11 17.90
C ALA A 26 -27.29 -24.00 16.43
N ASN A 27 -26.90 -22.79 16.00
CA ASN A 27 -26.24 -22.58 14.71
C ASN A 27 -24.74 -22.51 14.97
N PHE A 28 -24.01 -23.56 14.58
CA PHE A 28 -22.54 -23.54 14.62
C PHE A 28 -22.04 -22.66 13.47
N VAL A 29 -21.23 -21.66 13.80
CA VAL A 29 -20.54 -20.82 12.82
C VAL A 29 -19.09 -21.26 12.78
N ASN A 30 -18.63 -21.77 11.64
CA ASN A 30 -17.22 -22.08 11.44
C ASN A 30 -16.44 -20.77 11.25
N GLN A 31 -15.60 -20.43 12.22
CA GLN A 31 -14.78 -19.22 12.23
C GLN A 31 -13.30 -19.52 11.88
N GLY A 32 -13.04 -20.63 11.21
CA GLY A 32 -11.69 -21.10 10.93
C GLY A 32 -10.94 -21.55 12.19
N GLN A 33 -9.63 -21.71 12.04
CA GLN A 33 -8.72 -22.21 13.06
C GLN A 33 -7.44 -21.37 13.09
N VAL A 34 -6.96 -21.11 14.30
CA VAL A 34 -5.60 -20.59 14.53
C VAL A 34 -4.69 -21.77 14.80
N LEU A 35 -3.57 -21.84 14.11
CA LEU A 35 -2.60 -22.93 14.24
C LEU A 35 -1.18 -22.36 14.28
N SER A 36 -0.30 -23.00 15.05
CA SER A 36 1.11 -22.63 15.13
C SER A 36 1.94 -23.60 14.30
N LEU A 37 2.72 -23.07 13.36
CA LEU A 37 3.64 -23.84 12.54
C LEU A 37 5.06 -23.30 12.77
N ASN A 38 5.93 -24.12 13.38
CA ASN A 38 7.27 -23.73 13.83
C ASN A 38 7.33 -22.42 14.63
N GLY A 39 6.35 -22.17 15.50
CA GLY A 39 6.28 -20.96 16.33
C GLY A 39 5.69 -19.73 15.62
N VAL A 40 5.31 -19.83 14.36
CA VAL A 40 4.58 -18.78 13.64
C VAL A 40 3.09 -19.09 13.64
N SER A 41 2.28 -18.10 14.02
CA SER A 41 0.82 -18.23 14.06
C SER A 41 0.21 -18.00 12.68
N TYR A 42 -0.69 -18.89 12.29
CA TYR A 42 -1.47 -18.81 11.05
C TYR A 42 -2.95 -18.92 11.35
N TYR A 43 -3.73 -18.29 10.49
CA TYR A 43 -5.16 -18.50 10.40
C TYR A 43 -5.48 -19.27 9.12
N ALA A 44 -6.30 -20.31 9.26
CA ALA A 44 -6.78 -21.14 8.18
C ALA A 44 -8.27 -21.46 8.40
N GLY A 45 -9.11 -21.20 7.40
CA GLY A 45 -10.53 -21.57 7.44
C GLY A 45 -11.50 -20.40 7.22
N GLY A 46 -12.80 -20.69 7.25
CA GLY A 46 -13.89 -19.76 6.97
C GLY A 46 -14.52 -19.99 5.58
N VAL A 47 -13.73 -19.97 4.51
CA VAL A 47 -14.18 -20.24 3.14
C VAL A 47 -13.14 -21.11 2.41
N PRO A 48 -13.49 -22.32 1.93
CA PRO A 48 -12.58 -23.14 1.14
C PRO A 48 -12.38 -22.52 -0.25
N VAL A 49 -11.13 -22.45 -0.71
CA VAL A 49 -10.77 -21.91 -2.05
C VAL A 49 -10.63 -23.00 -3.11
N GLY A 50 -10.59 -24.27 -2.68
CA GLY A 50 -10.55 -25.42 -3.56
C GLY A 50 -10.76 -26.71 -2.78
N GLN A 51 -10.77 -27.84 -3.49
CA GLN A 51 -10.91 -29.15 -2.87
C GLN A 51 -10.06 -30.19 -3.62
N ILE A 52 -9.29 -30.97 -2.88
CA ILE A 52 -8.50 -32.09 -3.39
C ILE A 52 -9.33 -33.36 -3.26
N GLY A 53 -9.64 -34.00 -4.38
CA GLY A 53 -10.33 -35.29 -4.46
C GLY A 53 -9.72 -36.17 -5.56
N THR A 54 -10.34 -37.31 -5.84
CA THR A 54 -9.98 -38.16 -7.00
C THR A 54 -10.86 -37.84 -8.20
N THR A 55 -10.30 -37.94 -9.40
CA THR A 55 -11.04 -37.74 -10.66
C THR A 55 -12.09 -38.83 -10.95
N ASN A 56 -11.98 -39.98 -10.28
CA ASN A 56 -12.82 -41.17 -10.52
C ASN A 56 -13.78 -41.50 -9.35
N GLY A 57 -13.85 -40.67 -8.31
CA GLY A 57 -14.75 -40.87 -7.16
C GLY A 57 -14.32 -41.94 -6.15
N SER A 58 -13.09 -42.47 -6.25
CA SER A 58 -12.48 -43.32 -5.21
C SER A 58 -12.03 -42.49 -3.99
N SER A 59 -11.88 -43.11 -2.82
CA SER A 59 -11.37 -42.41 -1.63
C SER A 59 -9.90 -42.03 -1.82
N LEU A 60 -9.61 -40.72 -1.85
CA LEU A 60 -8.23 -40.21 -1.78
C LEU A 60 -7.72 -40.36 -0.36
N SER A 61 -6.65 -41.13 -0.15
CA SER A 61 -6.00 -41.20 1.16
C SER A 61 -5.02 -40.05 1.33
N LEU A 62 -5.38 -39.08 2.18
CA LEU A 62 -4.47 -38.01 2.62
C LEU A 62 -3.74 -38.37 3.93
N ALA A 63 -3.87 -39.63 4.39
CA ALA A 63 -3.35 -40.07 5.68
C ALA A 63 -1.82 -39.91 5.84
N ALA A 64 -1.06 -39.98 4.74
CA ALA A 64 0.38 -39.79 4.76
C ALA A 64 0.80 -38.37 5.18
N ALA A 65 -0.05 -37.37 4.95
CA ALA A 65 0.20 -35.98 5.36
C ALA A 65 -0.45 -35.64 6.72
N GLN A 66 -1.18 -36.57 7.34
CA GLN A 66 -1.90 -36.29 8.58
C GLN A 66 -0.95 -35.95 9.72
N ILE A 67 -1.18 -34.81 10.36
CA ILE A 67 -0.52 -34.44 11.61
C ILE A 67 -1.38 -34.99 12.76
N PRO A 68 -0.82 -35.78 13.70
CA PRO A 68 -1.59 -36.37 14.78
C PRO A 68 -2.37 -35.32 15.59
N GLY A 69 -3.68 -35.53 15.72
CA GLY A 69 -4.58 -34.62 16.46
C GLY A 69 -4.98 -33.34 15.72
N GLN A 70 -4.59 -33.17 14.46
CA GLN A 70 -4.95 -32.01 13.63
C GLN A 70 -5.76 -32.45 12.40
N ASP A 71 -6.77 -31.66 12.02
CA ASP A 71 -7.49 -31.84 10.74
C ASP A 71 -6.71 -31.23 9.58
N LEU A 72 -6.05 -30.10 9.80
CA LEU A 72 -5.31 -29.37 8.78
C LEU A 72 -3.84 -29.82 8.72
N PHE A 73 -3.32 -30.00 7.52
CA PHE A 73 -1.89 -30.12 7.25
C PHE A 73 -1.44 -29.03 6.25
N PRO A 74 -0.18 -28.57 6.33
CA PRO A 74 0.32 -27.54 5.43
C PRO A 74 0.74 -28.17 4.09
N LEU A 75 0.47 -27.45 2.99
CA LEU A 75 0.70 -27.87 1.61
C LEU A 75 1.34 -26.70 0.84
N THR A 76 2.25 -26.98 -0.10
CA THR A 76 2.68 -25.98 -1.10
C THR A 76 2.26 -26.38 -2.50
N ILE A 77 1.58 -25.50 -3.24
CA ILE A 77 1.35 -25.66 -4.68
C ILE A 77 2.57 -25.12 -5.43
N ILE A 78 3.18 -25.96 -6.27
CA ILE A 78 4.39 -25.64 -7.03
C ILE A 78 4.16 -25.88 -8.52
N ASP A 79 4.48 -24.85 -9.31
CA ASP A 79 4.48 -24.92 -10.77
C ASP A 79 5.88 -25.28 -11.26
N THR A 80 6.01 -26.43 -11.91
CA THR A 80 7.30 -26.89 -12.48
C THR A 80 7.38 -26.55 -13.96
N SER A 81 8.53 -26.02 -14.38
CA SER A 81 8.79 -25.65 -15.77
C SER A 81 9.08 -26.87 -16.65
N SER A 82 9.65 -27.91 -16.03
CA SER A 82 10.06 -29.14 -16.70
C SER A 82 8.95 -30.20 -16.68
N SER A 83 8.96 -31.08 -17.68
CA SER A 83 8.15 -32.30 -17.68
C SER A 83 8.70 -33.35 -16.70
N VAL A 84 9.94 -33.21 -16.25
CA VAL A 84 10.63 -34.09 -15.29
C VAL A 84 11.33 -33.20 -14.26
N PRO A 85 10.66 -32.85 -13.14
CA PRO A 85 11.24 -31.97 -12.14
C PRO A 85 12.50 -32.55 -11.49
N SER A 86 13.50 -31.68 -11.31
CA SER A 86 14.76 -32.02 -10.63
C SER A 86 14.76 -31.52 -9.18
N GLY A 87 15.61 -32.10 -8.33
CA GLY A 87 15.80 -31.60 -6.97
C GLY A 87 16.33 -30.16 -6.92
N ASP A 88 17.17 -29.77 -7.88
CA ASP A 88 17.72 -28.42 -7.96
C ASP A 88 16.65 -27.38 -8.35
N GLU A 89 15.72 -27.75 -9.26
CA GLU A 89 14.57 -26.89 -9.60
C GLU A 89 13.71 -26.63 -8.36
N LEU A 90 13.37 -27.69 -7.61
CA LEU A 90 12.58 -27.57 -6.39
C LEU A 90 13.30 -26.73 -5.32
N LEU A 91 14.59 -26.96 -5.11
CA LEU A 91 15.40 -26.20 -4.16
C LEU A 91 15.44 -24.72 -4.53
N ASN A 92 15.68 -24.39 -5.80
CA ASN A 92 15.74 -23.00 -6.27
C ASN A 92 14.40 -22.28 -6.11
N LEU A 93 13.29 -22.93 -6.50
CA LEU A 93 11.94 -22.38 -6.35
C LEU A 93 11.60 -22.13 -4.87
N THR A 94 11.82 -23.14 -4.01
CA THR A 94 11.49 -23.02 -2.58
C THR A 94 12.40 -22.03 -1.85
N THR A 95 13.66 -21.88 -2.27
CA THR A 95 14.56 -20.82 -1.76
C THR A 95 14.06 -19.44 -2.16
N THR A 96 13.54 -19.29 -3.37
CA THR A 96 12.94 -18.02 -3.83
C THR A 96 11.66 -17.70 -3.08
N TYR A 97 10.83 -18.70 -2.77
CA TYR A 97 9.62 -18.51 -1.96
C TYR A 97 9.97 -18.04 -0.55
N ASP A 98 10.95 -18.68 0.09
CA ASP A 98 11.42 -18.33 1.44
C ASP A 98 11.99 -16.90 1.52
N SER A 99 12.64 -16.41 0.45
CA SER A 99 13.21 -15.06 0.44
C SER A 99 12.25 -13.96 0.00
N SER A 100 11.15 -14.28 -0.68
CA SER A 100 10.21 -13.29 -1.26
C SER A 100 8.83 -13.28 -0.61
N ASP A 101 8.53 -14.25 0.25
CA ASP A 101 7.24 -14.35 0.94
C ASP A 101 7.41 -14.58 2.43
N ASP A 102 6.84 -13.68 3.21
CA ASP A 102 6.87 -13.67 4.68
C ASP A 102 5.81 -14.59 5.31
N VAL A 103 4.98 -15.27 4.51
CA VAL A 103 3.97 -16.22 4.96
C VAL A 103 4.49 -17.65 4.81
N PHE A 104 5.13 -17.96 3.68
CA PHE A 104 5.79 -19.22 3.41
C PHE A 104 6.91 -19.49 4.41
N GLN A 105 7.09 -20.77 4.72
CA GLN A 105 8.23 -21.30 5.45
C GLN A 105 8.41 -22.77 5.07
N SER A 106 9.57 -23.34 5.37
CA SER A 106 9.90 -24.73 5.03
C SER A 106 8.90 -25.77 5.53
N ALA A 107 8.19 -25.53 6.63
CA ALA A 107 7.15 -26.45 7.11
C ALA A 107 5.96 -26.61 6.16
N PHE A 108 5.73 -25.67 5.23
CA PHE A 108 4.75 -25.84 4.15
C PHE A 108 5.15 -26.89 3.10
N LEU A 109 6.39 -27.39 3.15
CA LEU A 109 6.87 -28.48 2.31
C LEU A 109 6.57 -29.87 2.88
N HIS A 110 5.85 -29.95 4.02
CA HIS A 110 5.34 -31.21 4.57
C HIS A 110 4.52 -32.00 3.55
N ALA A 111 3.72 -31.30 2.74
CA ALA A 111 3.10 -31.84 1.54
C ALA A 111 3.31 -30.89 0.36
N ILE A 112 3.44 -31.43 -0.85
CA ILE A 112 3.60 -30.62 -2.08
C ILE A 112 2.59 -31.07 -3.13
N TYR A 113 1.96 -30.10 -3.79
CA TYR A 113 1.14 -30.32 -4.98
C TYR A 113 1.94 -29.85 -6.20
N LEU A 114 2.37 -30.78 -7.05
CA LEU A 114 3.15 -30.51 -8.25
C LEU A 114 2.22 -30.33 -9.46
N ARG A 115 2.30 -29.16 -10.10
CA ARG A 115 1.57 -28.86 -11.34
C ARG A 115 2.57 -28.63 -12.49
N PRO A 116 2.54 -29.46 -13.54
CA PRO A 116 3.43 -29.28 -14.69
C PRO A 116 2.96 -28.13 -15.59
N SER A 117 3.91 -27.33 -16.08
CA SER A 117 3.69 -26.17 -16.96
C SER A 117 3.07 -26.49 -18.33
N THR A 118 3.21 -27.72 -18.85
CA THR A 118 2.77 -28.06 -20.23
C THR A 118 1.35 -28.64 -20.32
N THR A 119 0.56 -28.04 -21.23
CA THR A 119 -0.81 -28.39 -21.61
C THR A 119 -0.95 -29.67 -22.45
N ASN A 120 0.16 -30.32 -22.84
CA ASN A 120 0.10 -31.57 -23.60
C ASN A 120 -0.26 -32.76 -22.71
N ALA A 121 -1.35 -33.42 -23.11
CA ALA A 121 -2.06 -34.46 -22.41
C ALA A 121 -1.39 -35.84 -22.56
N THR A 122 -1.55 -36.69 -21.53
CA THR A 122 -1.45 -38.17 -21.49
C THR A 122 -0.21 -38.86 -20.90
N ALA A 123 1.01 -38.31 -20.91
CA ALA A 123 2.16 -39.00 -20.30
C ALA A 123 2.42 -38.53 -18.84
N GLY A 124 2.42 -39.47 -17.89
CA GLY A 124 3.01 -39.25 -16.56
C GLY A 124 4.51 -38.98 -16.64
N TYR A 125 5.13 -38.52 -15.56
CA TYR A 125 6.57 -38.23 -15.54
C TYR A 125 7.32 -39.04 -14.48
N ASN A 126 8.56 -39.42 -14.80
CA ASN A 126 9.44 -40.12 -13.87
C ASN A 126 10.16 -39.10 -12.99
N GLY A 127 9.99 -39.21 -11.66
CA GLY A 127 10.81 -38.49 -10.69
C GLY A 127 12.29 -38.82 -10.87
N THR A 128 13.14 -37.84 -10.61
CA THR A 128 14.60 -38.01 -10.62
C THR A 128 15.08 -38.41 -9.24
N THR A 129 16.21 -39.15 -9.15
CA THR A 129 16.86 -39.43 -7.86
C THR A 129 17.23 -38.15 -7.11
N SER A 130 17.56 -37.07 -7.83
CA SER A 130 17.83 -35.78 -7.19
C SER A 130 16.57 -35.16 -6.57
N LEU A 131 15.42 -35.22 -7.25
CA LEU A 131 14.13 -34.77 -6.71
C LEU A 131 13.75 -35.57 -5.46
N ASP A 132 13.84 -36.89 -5.53
CA ASP A 132 13.53 -37.77 -4.41
C ASP A 132 14.42 -37.48 -3.18
N SER A 133 15.72 -37.30 -3.40
CA SER A 133 16.66 -36.91 -2.35
C SER A 133 16.33 -35.53 -1.75
N GLN A 134 15.78 -34.61 -2.54
CA GLN A 134 15.44 -33.27 -2.08
C GLN A 134 14.15 -33.27 -1.26
N LEU A 135 13.11 -33.96 -1.73
CA LEU A 135 11.86 -34.16 -1.00
C LEU A 135 12.11 -34.81 0.36
N SER A 136 12.96 -35.83 0.40
CA SER A 136 13.38 -36.49 1.64
C SER A 136 14.11 -35.53 2.59
N ARG A 137 15.05 -34.72 2.07
CA ARG A 137 15.77 -33.70 2.87
C ARG A 137 14.86 -32.62 3.44
N GLN A 138 13.79 -32.27 2.73
CA GLN A 138 12.79 -31.29 3.14
C GLN A 138 11.70 -31.87 4.05
N GLY A 139 11.72 -33.18 4.30
CA GLY A 139 10.72 -33.85 5.14
C GLY A 139 9.34 -33.96 4.47
N THR A 140 9.27 -33.97 3.14
CA THR A 140 7.99 -34.08 2.42
C THR A 140 7.39 -35.47 2.59
N SER A 141 6.24 -35.53 3.26
CA SER A 141 5.50 -36.74 3.58
C SER A 141 4.58 -37.20 2.44
N LEU A 142 4.06 -36.26 1.65
CA LEU A 142 3.10 -36.50 0.59
C LEU A 142 3.36 -35.62 -0.64
N VAL A 143 3.34 -36.22 -1.82
CA VAL A 143 3.35 -35.53 -3.11
C VAL A 143 2.03 -35.79 -3.83
N LEU A 144 1.34 -34.71 -4.19
CA LEU A 144 0.08 -34.71 -4.92
C LEU A 144 0.32 -34.23 -6.36
N SER A 145 -0.30 -34.87 -7.33
CA SER A 145 -0.23 -34.42 -8.73
C SER A 145 -1.43 -34.88 -9.56
N PRO A 146 -1.96 -34.03 -10.46
CA PRO A 146 -3.01 -34.44 -11.37
C PRO A 146 -2.50 -35.45 -12.42
N LYS A 147 -1.18 -35.53 -12.66
CA LYS A 147 -0.53 -36.51 -13.55
C LYS A 147 0.17 -37.61 -12.75
N GLU A 148 0.33 -38.80 -13.33
CA GLU A 148 1.13 -39.88 -12.72
C GLU A 148 2.59 -39.45 -12.48
N ILE A 149 3.13 -39.83 -11.31
CA ILE A 149 4.54 -39.66 -10.95
C ILE A 149 5.09 -41.01 -10.52
N HIS A 150 6.17 -41.45 -11.17
CA HIS A 150 6.85 -42.71 -10.86
C HIS A 150 8.23 -42.44 -10.24
N GLY A 151 8.77 -43.36 -9.45
CA GLY A 151 10.18 -43.31 -9.01
C GLY A 151 10.49 -42.37 -7.83
N LEU A 152 9.49 -41.99 -7.02
CA LEU A 152 9.69 -41.31 -5.74
C LEU A 152 9.49 -42.27 -4.56
N THR A 153 10.18 -42.00 -3.46
CA THR A 153 10.09 -42.74 -2.18
C THR A 153 9.02 -42.17 -1.25
N SER A 154 8.73 -40.86 -1.34
CA SER A 154 7.59 -40.24 -0.64
C SER A 154 6.26 -40.88 -1.04
N SER A 155 5.24 -40.78 -0.17
CA SER A 155 3.89 -41.20 -0.57
C SER A 155 3.41 -40.32 -1.73
N VAL A 156 2.98 -40.94 -2.82
CA VAL A 156 2.52 -40.24 -4.02
C VAL A 156 1.03 -40.52 -4.23
N ALA A 157 0.25 -39.45 -4.40
CA ALA A 157 -1.16 -39.52 -4.78
C ALA A 157 -1.37 -38.83 -6.13
N THR A 158 -1.78 -39.60 -7.13
CA THR A 158 -1.92 -39.18 -8.53
C THR A 158 -3.37 -39.19 -8.99
N GLY A 159 -3.65 -38.53 -10.11
CA GLY A 159 -5.03 -38.42 -10.63
C GLY A 159 -5.94 -37.62 -9.70
N VAL A 160 -5.36 -36.69 -8.94
CA VAL A 160 -6.11 -35.78 -8.08
C VAL A 160 -6.71 -34.63 -8.88
N THR A 161 -7.75 -34.00 -8.33
CA THR A 161 -8.42 -32.84 -8.93
C THR A 161 -7.41 -31.76 -9.33
N VAL A 162 -7.53 -31.24 -10.57
CA VAL A 162 -6.73 -30.09 -11.02
C VAL A 162 -7.15 -28.83 -10.27
N LEU A 163 -6.27 -28.32 -9.40
CA LEU A 163 -6.50 -27.07 -8.71
C LEU A 163 -6.21 -25.86 -9.62
N SER A 164 -7.22 -25.02 -9.83
CA SER A 164 -7.07 -23.69 -10.45
C SER A 164 -6.72 -22.64 -9.39
N LEU A 165 -5.70 -22.95 -8.59
CA LEU A 165 -5.20 -22.09 -7.52
C LEU A 165 -3.81 -21.54 -7.87
N PRO A 166 -3.47 -20.32 -7.41
CA PRO A 166 -2.10 -19.82 -7.49
C PRO A 166 -1.10 -20.73 -6.75
N ARG A 167 0.17 -20.66 -7.14
CA ARG A 167 1.27 -21.26 -6.37
C ARG A 167 1.37 -20.66 -4.96
N GLY A 168 1.99 -21.38 -4.04
CA GLY A 168 2.25 -20.91 -2.69
C GLY A 168 1.74 -21.83 -1.57
N PRO A 169 1.82 -21.40 -0.31
CA PRO A 169 1.44 -22.16 0.87
C PRO A 169 -0.08 -22.25 1.01
N TYR A 170 -0.62 -23.36 1.50
CA TYR A 170 -2.04 -23.58 1.80
C TYR A 170 -2.18 -24.53 2.99
N PHE A 171 -3.38 -24.58 3.57
CA PHE A 171 -3.78 -25.64 4.49
C PHE A 171 -4.84 -26.52 3.86
N VAL A 172 -4.77 -27.83 4.13
CA VAL A 172 -5.73 -28.80 3.59
C VAL A 172 -6.31 -29.64 4.72
N SER A 173 -7.63 -29.79 4.73
CA SER A 173 -8.30 -30.72 5.63
C SER A 173 -8.09 -32.15 5.17
N VAL A 174 -7.58 -32.99 6.05
CA VAL A 174 -7.36 -34.42 5.80
C VAL A 174 -8.68 -35.17 5.59
N HIS A 175 -9.78 -34.68 6.17
CA HIS A 175 -11.09 -35.33 6.11
C HIS A 175 -11.91 -34.92 4.89
N THR A 176 -11.89 -33.64 4.54
CA THR A 176 -12.74 -33.08 3.47
C THR A 176 -11.98 -32.86 2.17
N GLY A 177 -10.66 -32.77 2.21
CA GLY A 177 -9.83 -32.33 1.09
C GLY A 177 -9.94 -30.83 0.79
N ASN A 178 -10.72 -30.07 1.57
CA ASN A 178 -10.86 -28.63 1.36
C ASN A 178 -9.52 -27.92 1.56
N VAL A 179 -9.22 -27.00 0.64
CA VAL A 179 -8.01 -26.17 0.60
C VAL A 179 -8.35 -24.78 1.10
N TYR A 180 -7.53 -24.25 2.01
CA TYR A 180 -7.67 -22.92 2.59
C TYR A 180 -6.39 -22.13 2.37
N LYS A 181 -6.52 -20.84 2.04
CA LYS A 181 -5.36 -19.92 1.99
C LYS A 181 -4.69 -19.86 3.37
N ALA A 182 -3.37 -19.80 3.36
CA ALA A 182 -2.57 -19.54 4.54
C ALA A 182 -2.51 -18.03 4.77
N TYR A 183 -3.01 -17.60 5.94
CA TYR A 183 -2.82 -16.23 6.42
C TYR A 183 -1.86 -16.28 7.60
N ARG A 184 -0.72 -15.60 7.51
CA ARG A 184 0.12 -15.37 8.69
C ARG A 184 -0.58 -14.36 9.59
N LEU A 185 -0.60 -14.62 10.89
CA LEU A 185 -1.11 -13.67 11.88
C LEU A 185 0.04 -12.81 12.38
N TYR A 186 -0.08 -11.50 12.15
CA TYR A 186 0.80 -10.49 12.72
C TYR A 186 0.11 -9.77 13.87
N ASP A 187 0.86 -9.46 14.92
CA ASP A 187 0.38 -8.66 16.04
C ASP A 187 0.31 -7.17 15.68
N ASP A 188 -0.75 -6.48 16.11
CA ASP A 188 -0.90 -5.03 15.97
C ASP A 188 -0.43 -4.29 17.24
N ASP A 189 0.88 -4.36 17.53
CA ASP A 189 1.48 -3.78 18.73
C ASP A 189 1.39 -2.24 18.79
N HIS A 190 1.21 -1.58 17.65
CA HIS A 190 1.10 -0.13 17.54
C HIS A 190 -0.34 0.38 17.53
N LEU A 191 -1.34 -0.51 17.70
CA LEU A 191 -2.76 -0.18 17.61
C LEU A 191 -3.14 0.57 16.31
N ALA A 192 -2.44 0.28 15.21
CA ALA A 192 -2.70 0.95 13.94
C ALA A 192 -4.04 0.52 13.35
N PHE A 193 -4.56 -0.66 13.71
CA PHE A 193 -5.78 -1.24 13.17
C PHE A 193 -6.95 -1.17 14.16
N VAL A 194 -8.12 -0.82 13.62
CA VAL A 194 -9.41 -1.00 14.30
C VAL A 194 -9.88 -2.44 14.13
N GLN A 195 -9.74 -2.98 12.90
CA GLN A 195 -10.19 -4.33 12.53
C GLN A 195 -9.24 -4.96 11.50
N GLY A 196 -8.72 -6.17 11.80
CA GLY A 196 -8.15 -7.05 10.77
C GLY A 196 -9.25 -7.65 9.91
N MET A 197 -8.98 -7.90 8.63
CA MET A 197 -9.97 -8.38 7.67
C MET A 197 -9.44 -9.50 6.80
N ILE A 198 -10.36 -10.34 6.32
CA ILE A 198 -10.12 -11.35 5.29
C ILE A 198 -11.22 -11.27 4.23
N SER A 199 -10.87 -11.60 2.99
CA SER A 199 -11.84 -11.75 1.89
C SER A 199 -12.83 -12.89 2.22
N ASP A 200 -14.09 -12.74 1.81
CA ASP A 200 -15.03 -13.86 1.77
C ASP A 200 -14.97 -14.65 0.45
N GLU A 201 -14.05 -14.27 -0.44
CA GLU A 201 -13.87 -14.83 -1.80
C GLU A 201 -15.04 -14.57 -2.76
N GLU A 202 -16.05 -13.79 -2.34
CA GLU A 202 -17.25 -13.41 -3.09
C GLU A 202 -17.35 -11.88 -3.32
N GLY A 203 -16.23 -11.18 -3.14
CA GLY A 203 -16.11 -9.73 -3.35
C GLY A 203 -16.52 -8.87 -2.17
N ALA A 204 -16.68 -9.45 -0.98
CA ALA A 204 -16.83 -8.73 0.28
C ALA A 204 -15.80 -9.19 1.31
N PHE A 205 -15.87 -8.61 2.52
CA PHE A 205 -14.90 -8.86 3.59
C PHE A 205 -15.59 -9.25 4.88
N THR A 206 -14.87 -10.01 5.69
CA THR A 206 -15.26 -10.33 7.06
C THR A 206 -14.17 -9.87 8.03
N THR A 207 -14.58 -9.49 9.24
CA THR A 207 -13.62 -9.20 10.32
C THR A 207 -12.94 -10.49 10.73
N LEU A 208 -11.62 -10.46 10.87
CA LEU A 208 -10.83 -11.60 11.33
C LEU A 208 -11.34 -12.08 12.71
N PRO A 209 -11.83 -13.33 12.84
CA PRO A 209 -12.35 -13.87 14.09
C PRO A 209 -11.26 -14.50 14.97
N ALA A 210 -10.03 -14.00 14.88
CA ALA A 210 -8.85 -14.58 15.50
C ALA A 210 -7.94 -13.51 16.11
N VAL A 211 -7.36 -13.84 17.26
CA VAL A 211 -6.33 -13.05 17.93
C VAL A 211 -5.23 -13.97 18.45
N THR A 212 -4.01 -13.48 18.45
CA THR A 212 -2.85 -14.05 19.12
C THR A 212 -2.67 -13.43 20.50
N GLU A 213 -2.02 -14.16 21.40
CA GLU A 213 -1.73 -13.64 22.74
C GLU A 213 -0.62 -12.60 22.67
N ASN A 214 -0.97 -11.33 22.83
CA ASN A 214 -0.03 -10.22 22.99
C ASN A 214 -0.62 -9.14 23.92
N VAL A 215 0.16 -8.08 24.20
CA VAL A 215 -0.22 -7.02 25.14
C VAL A 215 -1.46 -6.23 24.70
N MET A 216 -1.72 -6.11 23.40
CA MET A 216 -2.86 -5.35 22.84
C MET A 216 -4.01 -6.24 22.32
N ALA A 217 -3.84 -7.56 22.34
CA ALA A 217 -4.71 -8.63 21.84
C ALA A 217 -5.40 -8.32 20.48
N LYS A 218 -4.62 -7.95 19.45
CA LYS A 218 -5.11 -7.74 18.08
C LYS A 218 -4.16 -8.35 17.07
N SER A 219 -4.74 -9.06 16.09
CA SER A 219 -3.99 -9.67 14.99
C SER A 219 -4.51 -9.24 13.62
N ILE A 220 -3.61 -9.24 12.64
CA ILE A 220 -3.88 -8.98 11.23
C ILE A 220 -3.53 -10.24 10.44
N ALA A 221 -4.50 -10.72 9.67
CA ALA A 221 -4.33 -11.87 8.79
C ALA A 221 -3.76 -11.40 7.46
N VAL A 222 -2.55 -11.86 7.15
CA VAL A 222 -1.78 -11.43 5.99
C VAL A 222 -1.60 -12.64 5.04
N PRO A 223 -2.13 -12.60 3.81
CA PRO A 223 -2.01 -13.70 2.86
C PRO A 223 -0.64 -13.70 2.18
N SER A 224 -0.22 -14.88 1.72
CA SER A 224 1.03 -15.05 0.95
C SER A 224 1.06 -14.19 -0.32
N ARG A 225 2.22 -13.58 -0.60
CA ARG A 225 2.51 -12.83 -1.82
C ARG A 225 2.58 -13.73 -3.05
N LEU A 226 2.93 -15.01 -2.87
CA LEU A 226 3.04 -15.99 -3.96
C LEU A 226 1.71 -16.26 -4.68
N TYR A 227 0.58 -15.88 -4.06
CA TYR A 227 -0.72 -16.00 -4.69
C TYR A 227 -0.95 -15.02 -5.83
N TYR A 228 -0.11 -14.00 -5.93
CA TYR A 228 -0.31 -12.87 -6.83
C TYR A 228 0.84 -12.82 -7.85
N THR A 229 0.53 -12.38 -9.05
CA THR A 229 1.52 -12.14 -10.11
C THR A 229 1.15 -10.85 -10.78
N GLU A 230 2.10 -9.92 -10.85
CA GLU A 230 1.90 -8.63 -11.50
C GLU A 230 1.63 -8.81 -12.99
N THR A 231 0.59 -8.13 -13.47
CA THR A 231 0.19 -8.10 -14.89
C THR A 231 -0.04 -6.65 -15.30
N GLU A 232 -0.28 -6.40 -16.59
CA GLU A 232 -0.61 -5.05 -17.08
C GLU A 232 -1.94 -4.56 -16.49
N GLU A 233 -2.91 -5.46 -16.34
CA GLU A 233 -4.22 -5.18 -15.76
C GLU A 233 -4.19 -5.06 -14.23
N GLN A 234 -3.29 -5.79 -13.57
CA GLN A 234 -3.09 -5.78 -12.12
C GLN A 234 -1.66 -5.38 -11.74
N PRO A 235 -1.28 -4.11 -11.95
CA PRO A 235 0.08 -3.63 -11.71
C PRO A 235 0.43 -3.57 -10.21
N LEU A 236 -0.56 -3.71 -9.32
CA LEU A 236 -0.40 -3.68 -7.87
C LEU A 236 -0.58 -5.07 -7.22
N ALA A 237 -0.61 -6.13 -8.04
CA ALA A 237 -0.83 -7.49 -7.58
C ALA A 237 0.08 -7.87 -6.40
N GLY A 238 -0.54 -8.26 -5.28
CA GLY A 238 0.17 -8.74 -4.09
C GLY A 238 0.71 -7.66 -3.16
N LEU A 239 0.58 -6.37 -3.50
CA LEU A 239 0.84 -5.27 -2.56
C LEU A 239 -0.25 -5.25 -1.49
N ARG A 240 0.13 -5.29 -0.23
CA ARG A 240 -0.79 -5.30 0.91
C ARG A 240 -1.04 -3.89 1.39
N PHE A 241 -2.32 -3.56 1.62
CA PHE A 241 -2.70 -2.25 2.09
C PHE A 241 -3.78 -2.26 3.17
N GLY A 242 -3.72 -1.28 4.05
CA GLY A 242 -4.78 -0.97 5.00
C GLY A 242 -5.49 0.32 4.60
N VAL A 243 -6.70 0.53 5.13
CA VAL A 243 -7.50 1.73 4.81
C VAL A 243 -8.02 2.39 6.08
N LYS A 244 -7.90 3.71 6.16
CA LYS A 244 -8.46 4.52 7.24
C LYS A 244 -9.92 4.20 7.50
N ASP A 245 -10.32 4.15 8.77
CA ASP A 245 -11.66 3.75 9.18
C ASP A 245 -12.75 4.83 9.00
N ILE A 246 -12.72 5.49 7.84
CA ILE A 246 -13.79 6.32 7.30
C ILE A 246 -14.24 5.83 5.92
N PHE A 247 -13.46 4.96 5.27
CA PHE A 247 -13.82 4.36 3.98
C PHE A 247 -14.67 3.12 4.22
N HIS A 248 -15.84 3.04 3.59
CA HIS A 248 -16.67 1.86 3.64
C HIS A 248 -16.02 0.69 2.88
N VAL A 249 -16.18 -0.51 3.42
CA VAL A 249 -15.74 -1.77 2.83
C VAL A 249 -16.88 -2.75 2.99
N LYS A 250 -17.34 -3.35 1.88
CA LYS A 250 -18.50 -4.25 1.87
C LYS A 250 -18.28 -5.42 2.84
N GLY A 251 -19.27 -5.69 3.70
CA GLY A 251 -19.28 -6.81 4.64
C GLY A 251 -18.75 -6.51 6.05
N VAL A 252 -18.03 -5.40 6.24
CA VAL A 252 -17.50 -4.98 7.55
C VAL A 252 -18.06 -3.62 8.00
N GLY A 253 -17.93 -3.32 9.29
CA GLY A 253 -18.34 -2.02 9.83
C GLY A 253 -17.35 -0.90 9.50
N THR A 254 -17.79 0.34 9.66
CA THR A 254 -16.92 1.53 9.65
C THR A 254 -17.28 2.38 10.85
N SER A 255 -16.32 2.67 11.73
CA SER A 255 -16.61 3.39 12.98
C SER A 255 -16.44 4.90 12.87
N GLY A 256 -15.62 5.38 11.94
CA GLY A 256 -15.22 6.79 11.94
C GLY A 256 -14.51 7.20 13.23
N GLY A 257 -13.90 6.29 13.97
CA GLY A 257 -13.34 6.58 15.30
C GLY A 257 -14.39 6.74 16.41
N ASN A 258 -15.63 6.28 16.19
CA ASN A 258 -16.74 6.41 17.14
C ASN A 258 -17.48 5.08 17.35
N ARG A 259 -17.65 4.67 18.61
CA ARG A 259 -18.29 3.39 18.96
C ARG A 259 -19.79 3.41 18.69
N ALA A 260 -20.45 4.53 19.00
CA ALA A 260 -21.89 4.68 18.79
C ALA A 260 -22.25 4.65 17.30
N TYR A 261 -21.45 5.28 16.44
CA TYR A 261 -21.60 5.24 14.99
C TYR A 261 -21.48 3.82 14.45
N PHE A 262 -20.45 3.08 14.91
CA PHE A 262 -20.25 1.68 14.52
C PHE A 262 -21.47 0.79 14.83
N TYR A 263 -22.03 0.88 16.04
CA TYR A 263 -23.20 0.07 16.44
C TYR A 263 -24.53 0.57 15.86
N LEU A 264 -24.61 1.84 15.49
CA LEU A 264 -25.78 2.40 14.83
C LEU A 264 -25.92 1.87 13.41
N TYR A 265 -24.88 2.01 12.59
CA TYR A 265 -24.91 1.71 11.15
C TYR A 265 -24.41 0.30 10.78
N GLY A 266 -23.58 -0.34 11.60
CA GLY A 266 -23.16 -1.73 11.38
C GLY A 266 -22.37 -1.96 10.09
N ARG A 267 -22.57 -3.13 9.49
CA ARG A 267 -21.85 -3.59 8.28
C ARG A 267 -22.26 -2.79 7.05
N GLN A 268 -21.29 -2.44 6.22
CA GLN A 268 -21.50 -1.67 5.00
C GLN A 268 -21.84 -2.59 3.82
N ASN A 269 -22.68 -2.09 2.91
CA ASN A 269 -23.11 -2.82 1.71
C ASN A 269 -22.21 -2.57 0.49
N ASN A 270 -21.42 -1.51 0.52
CA ASN A 270 -20.57 -1.10 -0.60
C ASN A 270 -19.13 -0.89 -0.12
N THR A 271 -18.19 -1.15 -1.03
CA THR A 271 -16.79 -0.75 -0.89
C THR A 271 -16.63 0.62 -1.56
N ALA A 272 -15.97 1.57 -0.91
CA ALA A 272 -15.70 2.89 -1.49
C ALA A 272 -14.93 2.74 -2.81
N PRO A 273 -15.29 3.46 -3.89
CA PRO A 273 -14.64 3.30 -5.20
C PRO A 273 -13.12 3.48 -5.17
N ALA A 274 -12.62 4.38 -4.32
CA ALA A 274 -11.18 4.56 -4.11
C ALA A 274 -10.49 3.28 -3.61
N VAL A 275 -11.14 2.52 -2.72
CA VAL A 275 -10.63 1.25 -2.19
C VAL A 275 -10.83 0.13 -3.22
N GLN A 276 -12.00 0.07 -3.85
CA GLN A 276 -12.31 -0.95 -4.86
C GLN A 276 -11.31 -0.91 -6.01
N ARG A 277 -10.94 0.29 -6.48
CA ARG A 277 -9.96 0.45 -7.55
C ARG A 277 -8.59 -0.16 -7.22
N LEU A 278 -8.11 -0.06 -5.97
CA LEU A 278 -6.86 -0.71 -5.57
C LEU A 278 -6.98 -2.24 -5.61
N ILE A 279 -8.12 -2.77 -5.15
CA ILE A 279 -8.43 -4.20 -5.20
C ILE A 279 -8.46 -4.69 -6.66
N ASP A 280 -9.12 -3.93 -7.55
CA ASP A 280 -9.21 -4.27 -8.97
C ASP A 280 -7.82 -4.29 -9.63
N LEU A 281 -6.92 -3.37 -9.24
CA LEU A 281 -5.51 -3.32 -9.65
C LEU A 281 -4.64 -4.42 -9.01
N GLY A 282 -5.22 -5.32 -8.21
CA GLY A 282 -4.56 -6.49 -7.60
C GLY A 282 -4.01 -6.29 -6.19
N ALA A 283 -4.17 -5.10 -5.60
CA ALA A 283 -3.72 -4.86 -4.23
C ALA A 283 -4.62 -5.59 -3.22
N VAL A 284 -4.04 -5.97 -2.08
CA VAL A 284 -4.65 -6.85 -1.09
C VAL A 284 -5.00 -6.06 0.17
N LEU A 285 -6.29 -5.89 0.43
CA LEU A 285 -6.79 -5.20 1.62
C LEU A 285 -6.70 -6.10 2.86
N VAL A 286 -6.01 -5.65 3.91
CA VAL A 286 -5.76 -6.44 5.14
C VAL A 286 -6.49 -5.92 6.38
N GLY A 287 -6.98 -4.68 6.39
CA GLY A 287 -7.65 -4.15 7.57
C GLY A 287 -8.07 -2.68 7.54
N LYS A 288 -8.96 -2.33 8.47
CA LYS A 288 -9.40 -0.95 8.75
C LYS A 288 -8.47 -0.35 9.80
N MET A 289 -7.96 0.85 9.53
CA MET A 289 -6.91 1.50 10.31
C MET A 289 -7.45 2.71 11.07
N GLY A 290 -6.91 2.96 12.26
CA GLY A 290 -7.37 4.01 13.19
C GLY A 290 -7.42 5.41 12.57
N THR A 291 -8.40 6.19 12.99
CA THR A 291 -8.60 7.59 12.58
C THR A 291 -8.93 8.43 13.79
N VAL A 292 -8.54 9.71 13.77
CA VAL A 292 -9.20 10.70 14.64
C VAL A 292 -10.70 10.65 14.34
N GLN A 293 -11.53 10.80 15.37
CA GLN A 293 -12.97 10.70 15.25
C GLN A 293 -13.49 11.64 14.14
N PHE A 294 -14.18 11.04 13.17
CA PHE A 294 -14.72 11.64 11.95
C PHE A 294 -13.70 12.48 11.17
N ALA A 295 -12.47 11.99 11.08
CA ALA A 295 -11.34 12.64 10.41
C ALA A 295 -11.02 14.07 10.93
N ASN A 296 -11.51 14.40 12.13
CA ASN A 296 -11.45 15.74 12.69
C ASN A 296 -10.09 16.00 13.39
N GLY A 297 -10.03 16.81 14.46
CA GLY A 297 -8.77 17.15 15.14
C GLY A 297 -8.73 16.84 16.63
N ASP A 298 -8.06 15.76 16.99
CA ASP A 298 -7.83 15.29 18.37
C ASP A 298 -6.32 15.17 18.67
N ARG A 299 -5.94 15.19 19.95
CA ARG A 299 -4.61 14.81 20.47
C ARG A 299 -4.69 13.53 21.33
N PRO A 300 -3.69 12.64 21.24
CA PRO A 300 -3.72 11.33 21.90
C PRO A 300 -4.05 11.34 23.41
N THR A 301 -3.46 12.26 24.18
CA THR A 301 -3.51 12.21 25.66
C THR A 301 -4.88 12.51 26.26
N ALA A 302 -5.63 13.42 25.63
CA ALA A 302 -6.84 14.00 26.22
C ALA A 302 -8.10 13.79 25.37
N ASP A 303 -7.96 13.72 24.05
CA ASP A 303 -9.12 13.79 23.16
C ASP A 303 -9.58 12.40 22.67
N TRP A 304 -8.68 11.41 22.55
CA TRP A 304 -9.01 10.07 22.05
C TRP A 304 -9.60 9.19 23.15
N VAL A 305 -10.92 9.28 23.34
CA VAL A 305 -11.64 8.54 24.39
C VAL A 305 -12.27 7.25 23.87
N ASP A 306 -12.95 7.29 22.72
CA ASP A 306 -13.72 6.14 22.21
C ASP A 306 -12.84 4.97 21.74
N LEU A 307 -11.87 5.29 20.88
CA LEU A 307 -10.82 4.37 20.41
C LEU A 307 -9.48 5.00 20.75
N HIS A 308 -8.51 4.20 21.19
CA HIS A 308 -7.20 4.71 21.58
C HIS A 308 -6.36 5.11 20.37
N ALA A 309 -5.56 6.17 20.51
CA ALA A 309 -4.66 6.63 19.46
C ALA A 309 -3.55 5.60 19.19
N PRO A 310 -3.25 5.28 17.90
CA PRO A 310 -2.09 4.48 17.52
C PRO A 310 -0.78 5.00 18.13
N PHE A 311 0.24 4.14 18.22
CA PHE A 311 1.59 4.50 18.68
C PHE A 311 2.48 4.90 17.50
N ASN A 312 3.27 5.95 17.69
CA ASN A 312 4.25 6.38 16.70
C ASN A 312 5.50 5.49 16.83
N PRO A 313 5.86 4.66 15.83
CA PRO A 313 7.07 3.82 15.85
C PRO A 313 8.40 4.59 15.83
N ARG A 314 8.40 5.92 15.65
CA ARG A 314 9.62 6.74 15.57
C ARG A 314 10.08 7.23 16.94
N GLY A 315 11.37 7.56 17.01
CA GLY A 315 12.00 7.96 18.26
C GLY A 315 11.87 6.88 19.33
N ASP A 316 11.30 7.24 20.47
CA ASP A 316 11.15 6.36 21.63
C ASP A 316 9.83 5.57 21.66
N GLY A 317 8.99 5.65 20.62
CA GLY A 317 7.67 5.01 20.60
C GLY A 317 6.54 5.84 21.23
N TYR A 318 6.83 6.99 21.84
CA TYR A 318 5.89 7.81 22.61
C TYR A 318 5.69 9.21 22.04
N GLN A 319 6.03 9.41 20.77
CA GLN A 319 5.68 10.64 20.04
C GLN A 319 4.20 10.65 19.63
N ASP A 320 3.65 11.83 19.40
CA ASP A 320 2.35 12.04 18.79
C ASP A 320 2.42 11.52 17.34
N PRO A 321 1.55 10.57 16.96
CA PRO A 321 1.53 10.02 15.60
C PRO A 321 0.88 10.97 14.58
N SER A 322 0.43 12.16 15.00
CA SER A 322 -0.34 13.13 14.23
C SER A 322 -1.67 12.55 13.71
N GLY A 323 -2.44 13.33 12.94
CA GLY A 323 -3.76 12.91 12.47
C GLY A 323 -4.32 13.76 11.35
N SER A 324 -5.48 13.40 10.78
CA SER A 324 -6.38 12.33 11.26
C SER A 324 -6.13 10.93 10.70
N SER A 325 -5.27 10.75 9.70
CA SER A 325 -4.93 9.42 9.15
C SER A 325 -3.87 8.71 9.99
N THR A 326 -4.11 8.65 11.29
CA THR A 326 -3.15 8.24 12.32
C THR A 326 -2.78 6.76 12.23
N GLY A 327 -3.76 5.87 12.10
CA GLY A 327 -3.52 4.43 11.94
C GLY A 327 -2.76 4.11 10.66
N PRO A 328 -3.20 4.62 9.48
CA PRO A 328 -2.45 4.49 8.23
C PRO A 328 -0.97 4.92 8.35
N GLY A 329 -0.69 6.10 8.92
CA GLY A 329 0.67 6.58 9.10
C GLY A 329 1.49 5.70 10.06
N ALA A 330 0.95 5.41 11.25
CA ALA A 330 1.63 4.58 12.25
C ALA A 330 1.89 3.16 11.74
N GLY A 331 0.90 2.53 11.09
CA GLY A 331 1.01 1.15 10.60
C GLY A 331 2.03 1.02 9.47
N VAL A 332 2.05 1.94 8.49
CA VAL A 332 3.10 1.92 7.45
C VAL A 332 4.46 2.26 8.03
N GLY A 333 4.52 3.10 9.07
CA GLY A 333 5.77 3.36 9.80
C GLY A 333 6.32 2.15 10.54
N ALA A 334 5.45 1.26 11.03
CA ALA A 334 5.79 0.19 11.97
C ALA A 334 5.93 -1.20 11.32
N TYR A 335 5.16 -1.50 10.26
CA TYR A 335 4.99 -2.87 9.77
C TYR A 335 5.57 -3.08 8.38
N ASP A 336 6.68 -3.82 8.28
CA ASP A 336 7.35 -4.14 7.01
C ASP A 336 6.46 -4.95 6.04
N TRP A 337 5.57 -5.79 6.57
CA TRP A 337 4.63 -6.58 5.78
C TRP A 337 3.49 -5.75 5.16
N LEU A 338 3.29 -4.50 5.61
CA LEU A 338 2.30 -3.57 5.08
C LEU A 338 2.97 -2.63 4.08
N ASP A 339 2.60 -2.69 2.80
CA ASP A 339 3.30 -1.97 1.73
C ASP A 339 2.86 -0.50 1.64
N LEU A 340 1.55 -0.25 1.79
CA LEU A 340 0.96 1.08 1.75
C LEU A 340 -0.29 1.17 2.63
N ALA A 341 -0.76 2.39 2.90
CA ALA A 341 -2.05 2.58 3.53
C ALA A 341 -2.78 3.80 2.97
N VAL A 342 -4.09 3.65 2.81
CA VAL A 342 -4.98 4.72 2.31
C VAL A 342 -5.49 5.54 3.48
N GLY A 343 -5.48 6.86 3.32
CA GLY A 343 -6.07 7.82 4.24
C GLY A 343 -6.78 8.95 3.52
N SER A 344 -7.07 10.03 4.26
CA SER A 344 -7.70 11.22 3.70
C SER A 344 -7.03 12.51 4.18
N ASP A 345 -7.09 13.56 3.37
CA ASP A 345 -6.59 14.89 3.68
C ASP A 345 -7.64 15.98 3.39
N THR A 346 -8.13 16.62 4.45
CA THR A 346 -9.00 17.81 4.39
C THR A 346 -8.25 19.08 4.80
N GLY A 347 -7.37 18.98 5.80
CA GLY A 347 -6.63 20.11 6.39
C GLY A 347 -5.15 19.85 6.62
N GLY A 348 -4.64 18.66 6.27
CA GLY A 348 -3.29 18.18 6.61
C GLY A 348 -3.25 16.73 7.11
N SER A 349 -4.35 15.99 6.96
CA SER A 349 -4.52 14.67 7.60
C SER A 349 -3.71 13.53 6.99
N MET A 350 -3.11 13.74 5.81
CA MET A 350 -2.07 12.85 5.26
C MET A 350 -0.68 13.42 5.57
N ARG A 351 -0.51 14.71 5.35
CA ARG A 351 0.79 15.39 5.46
C ARG A 351 1.32 15.40 6.90
N GLY A 352 0.45 15.62 7.88
CA GLY A 352 0.75 15.57 9.31
C GLY A 352 1.36 14.24 9.74
N PRO A 353 0.64 13.11 9.58
CA PRO A 353 1.20 11.79 9.86
C PRO A 353 2.46 11.47 9.04
N ALA A 354 2.51 11.82 7.74
CA ALA A 354 3.72 11.62 6.92
C ALA A 354 4.95 12.29 7.53
N GLY A 355 4.79 13.54 7.98
CA GLY A 355 5.81 14.29 8.68
C GLY A 355 6.29 13.63 9.97
N SER A 356 5.35 13.21 10.83
CA SER A 356 5.68 12.60 12.12
C SER A 356 6.27 11.19 12.03
N GLN A 357 5.98 10.48 10.93
CA GLN A 357 6.35 9.07 10.73
C GLN A 357 7.52 8.90 9.74
N GLY A 358 7.95 9.98 9.07
CA GLY A 358 8.98 9.93 8.04
C GLY A 358 8.56 9.08 6.84
N LEU A 359 7.37 9.34 6.29
CA LEU A 359 6.79 8.58 5.18
C LEU A 359 6.55 9.48 3.97
N PHE A 360 6.48 8.86 2.79
CA PHE A 360 5.88 9.48 1.62
C PHE A 360 4.38 9.52 1.84
N GLY A 361 3.78 10.71 1.91
CA GLY A 361 2.34 10.85 2.07
C GLY A 361 1.82 12.06 1.31
N ASN A 362 0.82 11.84 0.46
CA ASN A 362 0.32 12.89 -0.42
C ASN A 362 -1.14 13.27 -0.11
N ARG A 363 -1.41 14.55 -0.31
CA ARG A 363 -2.74 15.07 -0.64
C ARG A 363 -2.77 15.28 -2.15
N PRO A 364 -3.57 14.52 -2.92
CA PRO A 364 -3.66 14.76 -4.35
C PRO A 364 -4.50 16.02 -4.63
N SER A 365 -4.59 16.38 -5.92
CA SER A 365 -5.53 17.40 -6.36
C SER A 365 -6.97 17.06 -5.95
N THR A 366 -7.75 18.07 -5.59
CA THR A 366 -9.17 17.85 -5.27
C THR A 366 -9.90 17.31 -6.49
N GLY A 367 -10.55 16.15 -6.31
CA GLY A 367 -11.23 15.40 -7.37
C GLY A 367 -10.40 14.29 -8.02
N ALA A 368 -9.16 14.03 -7.58
CA ALA A 368 -8.28 13.00 -8.16
C ALA A 368 -8.86 11.56 -8.15
N ILE A 369 -9.74 11.27 -7.19
CA ILE A 369 -10.44 9.99 -7.07
C ILE A 369 -11.77 10.18 -6.33
N SER A 370 -12.76 9.34 -6.64
CA SER A 370 -14.07 9.39 -6.00
C SER A 370 -14.00 9.08 -4.50
N LEU A 371 -14.70 9.88 -3.71
CA LEU A 371 -14.89 9.72 -2.26
C LEU A 371 -16.31 9.23 -1.90
N GLU A 372 -17.03 8.66 -2.86
CA GLU A 372 -18.30 8.00 -2.57
C GLU A 372 -18.11 6.89 -1.52
N HIS A 373 -19.06 6.79 -0.58
CA HIS A 373 -19.00 5.86 0.56
C HIS A 373 -17.76 6.07 1.47
N VAL A 374 -17.31 7.32 1.59
CA VAL A 374 -16.37 7.76 2.62
C VAL A 374 -17.11 8.70 3.57
N ILE A 375 -16.95 8.52 4.88
CA ILE A 375 -17.49 9.45 5.87
C ILE A 375 -16.83 10.82 5.66
N PRO A 376 -17.58 11.88 5.31
CA PRO A 376 -16.99 13.16 4.94
C PRO A 376 -16.58 13.97 6.18
N LEU A 377 -15.53 14.76 6.02
CA LEU A 377 -15.30 15.94 6.85
C LEU A 377 -15.81 17.18 6.11
N SER A 378 -15.44 17.35 4.85
CA SER A 378 -15.91 18.42 3.99
C SER A 378 -15.71 18.09 2.51
N PRO A 379 -16.78 17.79 1.74
CA PRO A 379 -16.66 17.49 0.31
C PRO A 379 -15.95 18.56 -0.53
N VAL A 380 -15.91 19.81 -0.05
CA VAL A 380 -15.22 20.94 -0.70
C VAL A 380 -13.71 20.72 -0.83
N SER A 381 -13.08 20.02 0.12
CA SER A 381 -11.62 19.91 0.22
C SER A 381 -11.09 18.51 0.55
N ASP A 382 -11.97 17.57 0.89
CA ASP A 382 -11.62 16.17 1.15
C ASP A 382 -10.93 15.54 -0.07
N THR A 383 -9.87 14.79 0.21
CA THR A 383 -9.14 13.99 -0.78
C THR A 383 -8.72 12.64 -0.19
N ALA A 384 -8.57 11.61 -1.01
CA ALA A 384 -7.96 10.34 -0.60
C ALA A 384 -6.49 10.32 -1.00
N GLY A 385 -5.60 10.06 -0.05
CA GLY A 385 -4.17 9.94 -0.28
C GLY A 385 -3.65 8.58 0.19
N MET A 386 -2.36 8.34 0.01
CA MET A 386 -1.71 7.13 0.53
C MET A 386 -0.38 7.43 1.22
N PHE A 387 0.01 6.51 2.10
CA PHE A 387 1.33 6.44 2.70
C PHE A 387 2.14 5.29 2.11
N ALA A 388 3.43 5.51 1.90
CA ALA A 388 4.40 4.44 1.63
C ALA A 388 5.75 4.76 2.27
N ARG A 389 6.57 3.73 2.52
CA ARG A 389 7.96 3.88 2.99
C ARG A 389 8.93 4.24 1.86
N SER A 390 8.60 3.87 0.62
CA SER A 390 9.46 4.07 -0.55
C SER A 390 8.83 5.03 -1.55
N GLY A 391 9.62 6.00 -2.04
CA GLY A 391 9.21 6.93 -3.08
C GLY A 391 8.87 6.23 -4.41
N SER A 392 9.54 5.11 -4.73
CA SER A 392 9.28 4.34 -5.93
C SER A 392 7.92 3.63 -5.89
N LEU A 393 7.59 3.06 -4.74
CA LEU A 393 6.28 2.45 -4.51
C LEU A 393 5.18 3.50 -4.51
N TRP A 394 5.39 4.62 -3.81
CA TRP A 394 4.44 5.74 -3.79
C TRP A 394 4.15 6.26 -5.20
N ALA A 395 5.19 6.48 -6.02
CA ALA A 395 5.03 6.95 -7.39
C ALA A 395 4.30 5.92 -8.28
N LYS A 396 4.67 4.63 -8.20
CA LYS A 396 4.00 3.54 -8.92
C LYS A 396 2.50 3.51 -8.61
N VAL A 397 2.15 3.57 -7.34
CA VAL A 397 0.74 3.54 -6.91
C VAL A 397 0.03 4.83 -7.29
N THR A 398 0.68 6.00 -7.23
CA THR A 398 0.11 7.29 -7.69
C THR A 398 -0.32 7.23 -9.14
N GLN A 399 0.55 6.70 -10.01
CA GLN A 399 0.29 6.60 -11.45
C GLN A 399 -0.80 5.60 -11.78
N ALA A 400 -0.87 4.46 -11.06
CA ALA A 400 -1.90 3.44 -11.29
C ALA A 400 -3.26 3.82 -10.68
N TRP A 401 -3.25 4.39 -9.47
CA TRP A 401 -4.45 4.59 -8.66
C TRP A 401 -5.24 5.81 -9.08
N TYR A 402 -4.60 6.92 -9.47
CA TYR A 402 -5.32 8.11 -9.97
C TYR A 402 -5.46 8.03 -11.51
N PRO A 403 -6.67 7.85 -12.05
CA PRO A 403 -6.87 7.54 -13.48
C PRO A 403 -6.73 8.74 -14.43
N ASP A 404 -6.98 9.97 -13.96
CA ASP A 404 -7.36 11.10 -14.83
C ASP A 404 -6.32 12.23 -14.88
N PHE A 405 -5.03 11.92 -14.87
CA PHE A 405 -3.96 12.91 -15.01
C PHE A 405 -3.17 12.76 -16.31
N ALA A 406 -2.76 13.90 -16.88
CA ALA A 406 -2.01 13.93 -18.12
C ALA A 406 -0.56 13.41 -17.90
N SER A 407 -0.13 12.49 -18.76
CA SER A 407 1.22 11.89 -18.72
C SER A 407 2.19 12.48 -19.76
N LYS A 408 1.84 13.61 -20.39
CA LYS A 408 2.49 14.10 -21.62
C LYS A 408 3.53 15.21 -21.42
N TYR A 409 3.89 15.52 -20.18
CA TYR A 409 4.87 16.56 -19.87
C TYR A 409 6.29 16.07 -20.19
N THR A 410 7.09 16.93 -20.81
CA THR A 410 8.40 16.59 -21.39
C THR A 410 9.59 17.13 -20.62
N SER A 411 9.36 17.99 -19.63
CA SER A 411 10.41 18.62 -18.81
C SER A 411 9.96 18.73 -17.35
N TYR A 412 10.89 19.05 -16.45
CA TYR A 412 10.60 19.42 -15.07
C TYR A 412 10.49 20.94 -14.92
N PRO A 413 9.80 21.44 -13.87
CA PRO A 413 9.72 22.87 -13.60
C PRO A 413 11.12 23.49 -13.45
N THR A 414 11.35 24.61 -14.10
CA THR A 414 12.65 25.33 -14.08
C THR A 414 12.77 26.33 -12.93
N THR A 415 11.69 26.53 -12.17
CA THR A 415 11.67 27.41 -10.99
C THR A 415 11.45 26.61 -9.71
N LEU A 416 12.29 26.84 -8.70
CA LEU A 416 12.13 26.28 -7.36
C LEU A 416 11.77 27.40 -6.38
N TYR A 417 10.55 27.39 -5.85
CA TYR A 417 10.10 28.36 -4.85
C TYR A 417 10.36 27.84 -3.44
N ARG A 418 11.07 28.62 -2.63
CA ARG A 418 11.39 28.29 -1.23
C ARG A 418 10.64 29.22 -0.29
N SER A 419 9.81 28.66 0.58
CA SER A 419 9.02 29.47 1.51
C SER A 419 9.88 30.40 2.38
N THR A 420 9.38 31.62 2.58
CA THR A 420 9.85 32.57 3.59
C THR A 420 8.74 33.00 4.56
N ALA A 421 7.66 32.22 4.67
CA ALA A 421 6.55 32.50 5.58
C ALA A 421 7.06 32.62 7.02
N ARG A 422 6.62 33.65 7.76
CA ARG A 422 7.12 33.96 9.11
C ARG A 422 6.98 32.77 10.06
N GLY A 423 8.04 32.47 10.83
CA GLY A 423 8.06 31.36 11.80
C GLY A 423 8.35 29.99 11.18
N GLY A 424 8.53 29.93 9.86
CA GLY A 424 9.05 28.74 9.16
C GLY A 424 10.53 28.50 9.41
N ALA A 425 11.02 27.34 8.98
CA ALA A 425 12.39 26.90 9.21
C ALA A 425 13.47 27.86 8.69
N TRP A 426 13.18 28.61 7.63
CA TRP A 426 14.10 29.59 7.03
C TRP A 426 13.83 31.05 7.45
N SER A 427 12.89 31.27 8.38
CA SER A 427 12.27 32.57 8.64
C SER A 427 11.90 32.73 10.12
N GLY A 428 12.82 32.35 11.01
CA GLY A 428 12.76 32.59 12.45
C GLY A 428 12.08 31.49 13.27
N GLY A 429 11.82 30.32 12.68
CA GLY A 429 11.41 29.12 13.42
C GLY A 429 12.54 28.56 14.28
N ASN A 430 12.17 27.87 15.37
CA ASN A 430 13.13 27.14 16.19
C ASN A 430 13.50 25.85 15.45
N VAL A 431 14.70 25.77 14.88
CA VAL A 431 15.20 24.61 14.10
C VAL A 431 16.62 24.32 14.56
N SER A 432 16.97 23.05 14.75
CA SER A 432 18.33 22.67 15.15
C SER A 432 19.32 22.87 13.98
N GLU A 433 20.61 22.94 14.30
CA GLU A 433 21.66 23.03 13.28
C GLU A 433 21.64 21.80 12.36
N GLU A 434 21.49 20.60 12.95
CA GLU A 434 21.43 19.34 12.22
C GLU A 434 20.22 19.29 11.27
N ALA A 435 19.05 19.77 11.71
CA ALA A 435 17.88 19.84 10.85
C ALA A 435 18.09 20.84 9.71
N THR A 436 18.74 21.97 9.98
CA THR A 436 19.09 22.98 8.99
C THR A 436 20.03 22.41 7.92
N ASP A 437 21.02 21.60 8.32
CA ASP A 437 21.95 20.94 7.41
C ASP A 437 21.24 19.93 6.49
N VAL A 438 20.38 19.08 7.06
CA VAL A 438 19.58 18.11 6.29
C VAL A 438 18.69 18.83 5.27
N ILE A 439 17.99 19.87 5.70
CA ILE A 439 17.11 20.69 4.84
C ILE A 439 17.92 21.36 3.72
N THR A 440 19.05 21.97 4.05
CA THR A 440 19.90 22.69 3.10
C THR A 440 20.50 21.72 2.08
N SER A 441 20.99 20.56 2.53
CA SER A 441 21.53 19.53 1.64
C SER A 441 20.47 19.01 0.65
N PHE A 442 19.23 18.81 1.11
CA PHE A 442 18.14 18.41 0.24
C PHE A 442 17.83 19.47 -0.82
N VAL A 443 17.69 20.74 -0.42
CA VAL A 443 17.41 21.83 -1.36
C VAL A 443 18.53 21.96 -2.39
N GLN A 444 19.80 21.89 -1.99
CA GLN A 444 20.94 21.96 -2.92
C GLN A 444 20.94 20.81 -3.93
N LYS A 445 20.59 19.60 -3.50
CA LYS A 445 20.46 18.44 -4.40
C LYS A 445 19.30 18.64 -5.39
N LEU A 446 18.19 19.18 -4.92
CA LEU A 446 17.03 19.47 -5.75
C LEU A 446 17.31 20.60 -6.76
N GLU A 447 18.02 21.65 -6.34
CA GLU A 447 18.53 22.73 -7.21
C GLU A 447 19.45 22.16 -8.29
N GLY A 448 20.40 21.30 -7.91
CA GLY A 448 21.28 20.62 -8.87
C GLY A 448 20.53 19.72 -9.84
N PHE A 449 19.51 18.99 -9.37
CA PHE A 449 18.68 18.12 -10.20
C PHE A 449 17.83 18.93 -11.20
N LEU A 450 17.18 20.00 -10.75
CA LEU A 450 16.36 20.88 -11.59
C LEU A 450 17.18 21.87 -12.42
N GLN A 451 18.50 21.92 -12.20
CA GLN A 451 19.42 22.87 -12.84
C GLN A 451 18.98 24.33 -12.64
N THR A 452 18.54 24.66 -11.43
CA THR A 452 18.03 25.99 -11.08
C THR A 452 18.45 26.38 -9.67
N ASN A 453 18.26 27.66 -9.31
CA ASN A 453 18.44 28.14 -7.94
C ASN A 453 17.08 28.41 -7.30
N SER A 454 16.96 28.15 -6.00
CA SER A 454 15.74 28.45 -5.27
C SER A 454 15.50 29.96 -5.13
N THR A 455 14.26 30.38 -5.33
CA THR A 455 13.79 31.75 -5.19
C THR A 455 12.94 31.89 -3.93
N PRO A 456 13.19 32.88 -3.05
CA PRO A 456 12.34 33.18 -1.91
C PRO A 456 10.87 33.42 -2.33
N ALA A 457 9.93 32.79 -1.62
CA ALA A 457 8.52 32.83 -1.99
C ALA A 457 7.62 33.03 -0.76
N ASN A 458 6.65 33.95 -0.86
CA ASN A 458 5.74 34.29 0.24
C ASN A 458 4.34 34.60 -0.31
N TYR A 459 3.36 33.76 0.04
CA TYR A 459 1.98 33.90 -0.45
C TYR A 459 1.30 35.18 0.01
N THR A 460 1.53 35.64 1.25
CA THR A 460 0.92 36.88 1.75
C THR A 460 1.45 38.09 0.99
N GLN A 461 2.77 38.13 0.76
CA GLN A 461 3.38 39.20 -0.02
C GLN A 461 2.89 39.18 -1.47
N LEU A 462 2.99 38.03 -2.15
CA LEU A 462 2.57 37.92 -3.54
C LEU A 462 1.10 38.28 -3.72
N TRP A 463 0.23 37.84 -2.80
CA TRP A 463 -1.18 38.22 -2.80
C TRP A 463 -1.35 39.74 -2.72
N SER A 464 -0.70 40.41 -1.76
CA SER A 464 -0.82 41.87 -1.60
C SER A 464 -0.42 42.67 -2.85
N GLU A 465 0.39 42.08 -3.73
CA GLU A 465 0.85 42.68 -4.98
C GLU A 465 -0.07 42.33 -6.18
N THR A 466 -0.83 41.23 -6.11
CA THR A 466 -1.51 40.61 -7.28
C THR A 466 -2.99 40.23 -7.06
N HIS A 467 -3.58 40.57 -5.92
CA HIS A 467 -4.95 40.16 -5.54
C HIS A 467 -6.08 40.75 -6.42
N GLY A 468 -5.76 41.71 -7.29
CA GLY A 468 -6.76 42.37 -8.14
C GLY A 468 -7.84 43.09 -7.32
N GLU A 469 -9.10 42.74 -7.54
CA GLU A 469 -10.25 43.32 -6.82
C GLU A 469 -10.57 42.60 -5.49
N ALA A 470 -9.89 41.49 -5.17
CA ALA A 470 -10.11 40.75 -3.93
C ALA A 470 -9.61 41.56 -2.70
N PRO A 471 -10.03 41.19 -1.46
CA PRO A 471 -9.51 41.82 -0.24
C PRO A 471 -7.98 41.81 -0.18
N ALA A 472 -7.39 42.92 0.27
CA ALA A 472 -5.94 43.13 0.24
C ALA A 472 -5.15 42.17 1.15
N ASP A 473 -5.71 41.77 2.29
CA ASP A 473 -5.08 40.80 3.19
C ASP A 473 -5.71 39.41 3.04
N VAL A 474 -4.94 38.49 2.46
CA VAL A 474 -5.32 37.08 2.31
C VAL A 474 -5.54 36.40 3.65
N ASN A 475 -4.81 36.80 4.70
CA ASN A 475 -4.97 36.22 6.02
C ASN A 475 -6.34 36.59 6.58
N GLU A 476 -6.76 37.86 6.47
CA GLU A 476 -8.09 38.29 6.87
C GLU A 476 -9.18 37.56 6.08
N MET A 477 -9.03 37.49 4.75
CA MET A 477 -9.99 36.82 3.87
C MET A 477 -10.16 35.32 4.18
N LEU A 478 -9.05 34.63 4.49
CA LEU A 478 -9.06 33.17 4.68
C LEU A 478 -9.08 32.72 6.14
N TYR A 479 -8.95 33.63 7.11
CA TYR A 479 -8.81 33.31 8.54
C TYR A 479 -9.90 32.36 9.05
N LEU A 480 -11.17 32.71 8.80
CA LEU A 480 -12.32 31.90 9.22
C LEU A 480 -12.73 30.86 8.21
N THR A 481 -12.27 30.98 6.95
CA THR A 481 -12.80 30.22 5.82
C THR A 481 -12.78 28.72 6.07
N TYR A 482 -11.61 28.15 6.43
CA TYR A 482 -11.50 26.72 6.74
C TYR A 482 -12.45 26.29 7.86
N GLY A 483 -12.40 27.00 8.98
CA GLY A 483 -13.19 26.67 10.16
C GLY A 483 -14.69 26.71 9.88
N VAL A 484 -15.15 27.67 9.08
CA VAL A 484 -16.56 27.85 8.74
C VAL A 484 -17.07 26.71 7.87
N TYR A 485 -16.45 26.45 6.71
CA TYR A 485 -17.00 25.48 5.76
C TYR A 485 -16.89 24.05 6.28
N VAL A 486 -15.77 23.68 6.92
CA VAL A 486 -15.59 22.32 7.44
C VAL A 486 -16.57 22.02 8.57
N SER A 487 -16.79 22.99 9.47
CA SER A 487 -17.71 22.78 10.58
C SER A 487 -19.18 22.73 10.12
N HIS A 488 -19.53 23.52 9.09
CA HIS A 488 -20.85 23.47 8.46
C HIS A 488 -21.09 22.12 7.79
N ASP A 489 -20.22 21.75 6.84
CA ASP A 489 -20.37 20.55 6.03
C ASP A 489 -20.45 19.30 6.91
N GLN A 490 -19.56 19.17 7.90
CA GLN A 490 -19.58 17.99 8.76
C GLN A 490 -20.79 17.96 9.69
N TRP A 491 -21.22 19.10 10.23
CA TRP A 491 -22.40 19.11 11.08
C TRP A 491 -23.66 18.74 10.29
N GLN A 492 -23.86 19.34 9.12
CA GLN A 492 -25.03 19.07 8.30
C GLN A 492 -25.01 17.68 7.66
N GLY A 493 -23.85 17.25 7.15
CA GLY A 493 -23.70 15.99 6.42
C GLY A 493 -23.52 14.75 7.31
N LEU A 494 -23.07 14.91 8.55
CA LEU A 494 -22.77 13.79 9.45
C LEU A 494 -23.33 13.99 10.87
N GLY A 495 -22.99 15.09 11.54
CA GLY A 495 -23.28 15.26 12.97
C GLY A 495 -24.78 15.26 13.30
N LYS A 496 -25.54 16.10 12.62
CA LYS A 496 -27.00 16.22 12.79
C LYS A 496 -27.75 14.91 12.48
N PRO A 497 -27.61 14.29 11.28
CA PRO A 497 -28.30 13.03 10.99
C PRO A 497 -27.87 11.91 11.93
N PHE A 498 -26.59 11.85 12.34
CA PHE A 498 -26.12 10.86 13.32
C PHE A 498 -26.84 10.98 14.67
N PHE A 499 -27.00 12.20 15.19
CA PHE A 499 -27.71 12.45 16.45
C PHE A 499 -29.20 12.07 16.35
N GLU A 500 -29.84 12.42 15.22
CA GLU A 500 -31.25 12.09 14.96
C GLU A 500 -31.47 10.58 14.87
N ASP A 501 -30.68 9.88 14.05
CA ASP A 501 -30.76 8.42 13.89
C ASP A 501 -30.48 7.68 15.20
N TYR A 502 -29.48 8.15 15.97
CA TYR A 502 -29.14 7.56 17.26
C TYR A 502 -30.29 7.73 18.27
N ALA A 503 -30.90 8.91 18.35
CA ALA A 503 -32.04 9.17 19.22
C ALA A 503 -33.25 8.28 18.87
N VAL A 504 -33.52 8.07 17.57
CA VAL A 504 -34.58 7.17 17.11
C VAL A 504 -34.33 5.72 17.56
N LYS A 505 -33.10 5.22 17.43
CA LYS A 505 -32.76 3.83 17.77
C LYS A 505 -32.62 3.58 19.27
N PHE A 506 -32.19 4.58 20.04
CA PHE A 506 -31.77 4.41 21.44
C PHE A 506 -32.60 5.22 22.46
N ASP A 507 -33.90 5.41 22.19
CA ASP A 507 -34.88 6.00 23.12
C ASP A 507 -34.52 7.45 23.53
N GLY A 508 -34.26 8.30 22.53
CA GLY A 508 -33.97 9.72 22.72
C GLY A 508 -32.59 10.05 23.29
N ARG A 509 -31.74 9.04 23.52
CA ARG A 509 -30.35 9.24 23.98
C ARG A 509 -29.50 9.91 22.91
N GLN A 510 -28.38 10.49 23.37
CA GLN A 510 -27.36 11.11 22.51
C GLN A 510 -26.09 10.25 22.49
N PRO A 511 -25.39 10.15 21.34
CA PRO A 511 -24.11 9.47 21.27
C PRO A 511 -23.02 10.29 21.97
N TYR A 512 -22.01 9.61 22.51
CA TYR A 512 -20.80 10.28 23.01
C TYR A 512 -19.91 10.69 21.84
N ILE A 513 -19.32 11.89 21.94
CA ILE A 513 -18.40 12.48 20.96
C ILE A 513 -17.13 12.91 21.70
N ASN A 514 -15.97 12.65 21.10
CA ASN A 514 -14.68 13.07 21.63
C ASN A 514 -14.64 14.61 21.80
N PRO A 515 -13.88 15.14 22.78
CA PRO A 515 -13.83 16.57 23.06
C PRO A 515 -13.51 17.45 21.84
N GLY A 516 -12.55 17.06 20.99
CA GLY A 516 -12.13 17.83 19.82
C GLY A 516 -13.23 18.02 18.77
N PRO A 517 -13.78 16.94 18.17
CA PRO A 517 -14.90 17.04 17.25
C PRO A 517 -16.12 17.75 17.86
N LEU A 518 -16.44 17.45 19.12
CA LEU A 518 -17.60 18.07 19.78
C LEU A 518 -17.46 19.60 19.86
N ALA A 519 -16.29 20.10 20.29
CA ALA A 519 -16.05 21.52 20.38
C ALA A 519 -16.12 22.21 19.01
N ARG A 520 -15.64 21.56 17.95
CA ARG A 520 -15.72 22.09 16.58
C ARG A 520 -17.16 22.14 16.06
N TRP A 521 -17.97 21.13 16.33
CA TRP A 521 -19.40 21.16 15.98
C TRP A 521 -20.17 22.21 16.78
N GLN A 522 -19.87 22.38 18.07
CA GLN A 522 -20.47 23.44 18.88
C GLN A 522 -20.09 24.83 18.36
N TRP A 523 -18.82 25.02 17.98
CA TRP A 523 -18.37 26.26 17.38
C TRP A 523 -19.08 26.53 16.04
N GLY A 524 -19.16 25.53 15.15
CA GLY A 524 -19.80 25.63 13.85
C GLY A 524 -21.29 25.97 13.91
N GLN A 525 -22.02 25.40 14.87
CA GLN A 525 -23.44 25.72 15.10
C GLN A 525 -23.69 27.19 15.45
N VAL A 526 -22.68 27.89 15.95
CA VAL A 526 -22.77 29.31 16.30
C VAL A 526 -22.21 30.22 15.20
N HIS A 527 -21.13 29.81 14.53
CA HIS A 527 -20.35 30.69 13.66
C HIS A 527 -20.48 30.38 12.15
N SER A 528 -21.00 29.21 11.78
CA SER A 528 -21.13 28.79 10.39
C SER A 528 -22.57 28.95 9.89
N THR A 529 -23.09 30.18 9.85
CA THR A 529 -24.38 30.46 9.20
C THR A 529 -24.30 30.15 7.70
N GLU A 530 -25.45 29.96 7.04
CA GLU A 530 -25.50 29.75 5.58
C GLU A 530 -24.80 30.87 4.80
N GLU A 531 -24.92 32.11 5.28
CA GLU A 531 -24.25 33.28 4.69
C GLU A 531 -22.72 33.19 4.86
N ALA A 532 -22.24 32.85 6.06
CA ALA A 532 -20.81 32.67 6.32
C ALA A 532 -20.24 31.49 5.50
N TYR A 533 -21.00 30.40 5.38
CA TYR A 533 -20.66 29.25 4.55
C TYR A 533 -20.52 29.64 3.09
N ALA A 534 -21.53 30.32 2.51
CA ALA A 534 -21.49 30.80 1.14
C ALA A 534 -20.32 31.76 0.89
N GLN A 535 -20.03 32.66 1.84
CA GLN A 535 -18.87 33.54 1.77
C GLN A 535 -17.54 32.76 1.81
N GLY A 536 -17.44 31.73 2.65
CA GLY A 536 -16.28 30.86 2.72
C GLY A 536 -16.01 30.15 1.39
N LEU A 537 -17.05 29.58 0.77
CA LEU A 537 -16.93 28.97 -0.56
C LEU A 537 -16.53 29.98 -1.64
N HIS A 538 -17.08 31.19 -1.57
CA HIS A 538 -16.70 32.27 -2.48
C HIS A 538 -15.22 32.64 -2.32
N ASN A 539 -14.73 32.79 -1.09
CA ASN A 539 -13.32 33.09 -0.80
C ASN A 539 -12.38 31.99 -1.31
N ILE A 540 -12.77 30.71 -1.19
CA ILE A 540 -12.01 29.58 -1.76
C ILE A 540 -11.94 29.69 -3.28
N SER A 541 -13.06 30.02 -3.93
CA SER A 541 -13.10 30.18 -5.39
C SER A 541 -12.18 31.31 -5.86
N ILE A 542 -12.16 32.45 -5.16
CA ILE A 542 -11.24 33.56 -5.46
C ILE A 542 -9.80 33.09 -5.30
N PHE A 543 -9.45 32.49 -4.15
CA PHE A 543 -8.09 32.05 -3.88
C PHE A 543 -7.60 30.99 -4.86
N ARG A 544 -8.46 30.03 -5.22
CA ARG A 544 -8.14 28.99 -6.22
C ARG A 544 -7.86 29.62 -7.59
N SER A 545 -8.72 30.54 -8.04
CA SER A 545 -8.50 31.24 -9.31
C SER A 545 -7.18 32.00 -9.28
N TRP A 546 -6.91 32.76 -8.22
CA TRP A 546 -5.65 33.49 -8.06
C TRP A 546 -4.44 32.54 -8.04
N TYR A 547 -4.52 31.41 -7.34
CA TYR A 547 -3.43 30.44 -7.26
C TYR A 547 -3.03 29.89 -8.64
N GLU A 548 -4.01 29.65 -9.50
CA GLU A 548 -3.83 29.11 -10.86
C GLU A 548 -3.38 30.18 -11.88
N THR A 549 -3.62 31.48 -11.63
CA THR A 549 -3.32 32.57 -12.58
C THR A 549 -2.14 33.46 -12.20
N GLU A 550 -1.96 33.76 -10.91
CA GLU A 550 -0.96 34.71 -10.39
C GLU A 550 -0.09 34.10 -9.29
N GLY A 551 -0.59 33.10 -8.57
CA GLY A 551 0.12 32.43 -7.49
C GLY A 551 1.25 31.51 -7.96
N TYR A 552 1.90 30.82 -7.01
CA TYR A 552 2.96 29.84 -7.32
C TYR A 552 2.45 28.51 -7.89
N GLY A 553 1.20 28.46 -8.38
CA GLY A 553 0.51 27.28 -8.86
C GLY A 553 0.14 27.31 -10.34
N ARG A 554 0.80 28.17 -11.12
CA ARG A 554 0.52 28.35 -12.55
C ARG A 554 0.94 27.14 -13.36
N HIS A 555 0.12 26.83 -14.36
CA HIS A 555 0.39 25.74 -15.29
C HIS A 555 1.41 26.11 -16.35
N ASP A 556 2.28 25.16 -16.66
CA ASP A 556 3.18 25.21 -17.80
C ASP A 556 2.88 24.05 -18.77
N PRO A 557 2.78 24.28 -20.09
CA PRO A 557 2.47 23.23 -21.06
C PRO A 557 3.52 22.10 -21.14
N GLU A 558 4.79 22.38 -20.83
CA GLU A 558 5.88 21.40 -20.97
C GLU A 558 6.17 20.66 -19.67
N SER A 559 6.11 21.36 -18.53
CA SER A 559 6.49 20.88 -17.20
C SER A 559 5.33 20.70 -16.23
N CYS A 560 4.09 20.87 -16.70
CA CYS A 560 2.84 20.88 -15.94
C CYS A 560 2.68 22.08 -15.01
N SER A 561 3.73 22.49 -14.31
CA SER A 561 3.73 23.57 -13.32
C SER A 561 4.93 24.47 -13.59
N GLU A 562 4.75 25.78 -13.62
CA GLU A 562 5.86 26.72 -13.86
C GLU A 562 6.97 26.62 -12.80
N GLY A 563 6.61 26.20 -11.58
CA GLY A 563 7.57 25.95 -10.52
C GLY A 563 7.15 24.85 -9.56
N LEU A 564 8.11 24.48 -8.73
CA LEU A 564 7.97 23.56 -7.60
C LEU A 564 8.07 24.37 -6.30
N TYR A 565 7.04 24.33 -5.46
CA TYR A 565 7.05 25.03 -4.17
C TYR A 565 7.45 24.08 -3.05
N VAL A 566 8.43 24.47 -2.22
CA VAL A 566 8.98 23.65 -1.13
C VAL A 566 9.02 24.37 0.23
N TYR A 567 8.72 23.62 1.28
CA TYR A 567 8.87 24.06 2.67
C TYR A 567 9.01 22.86 3.64
N PRO A 568 9.76 22.99 4.75
CA PRO A 568 9.90 21.91 5.72
C PRO A 568 8.58 21.69 6.44
N TRP A 569 8.15 20.43 6.48
CA TRP A 569 6.93 20.03 7.17
C TRP A 569 7.23 19.57 8.60
N SER A 570 8.31 18.82 8.79
CA SER A 570 8.82 18.40 10.10
C SER A 570 10.30 18.72 10.17
N VAL A 571 10.73 19.25 11.31
CA VAL A 571 12.12 19.57 11.63
C VAL A 571 12.69 18.68 12.74
N GLY A 572 12.05 17.53 12.99
CA GLY A 572 12.50 16.54 13.97
C GLY A 572 12.38 16.99 15.44
N GLN A 573 11.35 17.77 15.76
CA GLN A 573 11.09 18.18 17.14
C GLN A 573 10.24 17.16 17.91
N PRO A 574 10.61 16.83 19.17
CA PRO A 574 9.81 15.93 20.00
C PRO A 574 8.43 16.52 20.31
N ALA A 575 7.40 15.69 20.16
CA ALA A 575 6.02 16.00 20.50
C ALA A 575 5.44 14.79 21.24
N TYR A 576 5.59 14.73 22.55
CA TYR A 576 5.20 13.53 23.31
C TYR A 576 3.68 13.36 23.41
N ARG A 577 3.23 12.11 23.28
CA ARG A 577 1.82 11.71 23.37
C ARG A 577 1.21 11.77 24.76
N ASP A 578 1.98 12.12 25.79
CA ASP A 578 1.53 12.20 27.19
C ASP A 578 1.45 13.63 27.72
N VAL A 579 1.56 14.62 26.83
CA VAL A 579 1.43 16.05 27.17
C VAL A 579 -0.03 16.47 27.10
N TYR A 580 -0.60 16.81 28.26
CA TYR A 580 -1.92 17.44 28.34
C TYR A 580 -1.86 18.87 27.81
N ILE A 581 -2.65 19.15 26.78
CA ILE A 581 -2.85 20.50 26.26
C ILE A 581 -4.25 21.01 26.61
N GLN A 582 -4.45 22.32 26.51
CA GLN A 582 -5.78 22.91 26.71
C GLN A 582 -6.76 22.34 25.65
N PRO A 583 -7.98 21.95 26.06
CA PRO A 583 -9.00 21.50 25.12
C PRO A 583 -9.23 22.53 24.02
N ARG A 584 -9.29 22.08 22.75
CA ARG A 584 -9.60 22.97 21.64
C ARG A 584 -11.05 23.44 21.74
N THR A 585 -11.27 24.75 21.59
CA THR A 585 -12.62 25.36 21.59
C THR A 585 -13.05 25.85 20.20
N THR A 586 -12.15 25.78 19.21
CA THR A 586 -12.39 26.24 17.83
C THR A 586 -11.84 25.22 16.83
N PRO A 587 -12.32 25.24 15.58
CA PRO A 587 -11.59 24.61 14.46
C PRO A 587 -10.23 25.31 14.23
N PRO A 588 -9.35 24.73 13.38
CA PRO A 588 -8.17 25.43 12.89
C PRO A 588 -8.61 26.69 12.14
N LEU A 589 -7.99 27.82 12.49
CA LEU A 589 -8.21 29.12 11.88
C LEU A 589 -6.88 29.66 11.37
N GLY A 590 -6.94 30.60 10.46
CA GLY A 590 -5.77 31.25 9.87
C GLY A 590 -5.38 30.68 8.51
N PHE A 591 -4.27 31.22 8.01
CA PHE A 591 -3.72 30.92 6.71
C PHE A 591 -2.21 30.81 6.82
N ASP A 592 -1.67 29.70 6.35
CA ASP A 592 -0.24 29.39 6.29
C ASP A 592 0.07 28.49 5.08
N ASP A 593 1.35 28.16 4.89
CA ASP A 593 1.77 27.28 3.78
C ASP A 593 1.04 25.94 3.79
N SER A 594 0.75 25.37 4.95
CA SER A 594 0.06 24.08 5.06
C SER A 594 -1.41 24.15 4.66
N SER A 595 -2.03 25.34 4.76
CA SER A 595 -3.41 25.59 4.35
C SER A 595 -3.58 25.85 2.85
N VAL A 596 -2.53 26.34 2.16
CA VAL A 596 -2.60 26.67 0.74
C VAL A 596 -3.05 25.52 -0.16
N PRO A 597 -2.48 24.29 -0.09
CA PRO A 597 -2.90 23.23 -1.00
C PRO A 597 -4.37 22.92 -0.75
N VAL A 598 -4.82 22.95 0.52
CA VAL A 598 -6.23 22.76 0.93
C VAL A 598 -7.14 23.70 0.17
N MET A 599 -6.89 25.00 0.26
CA MET A 599 -7.70 26.03 -0.38
C MET A 599 -7.61 26.00 -1.90
N ALA A 600 -6.40 25.84 -2.44
CA ALA A 600 -6.17 25.77 -3.87
C ALA A 600 -6.72 24.48 -4.51
N GLY A 601 -6.82 23.39 -3.75
CA GLY A 601 -7.08 22.06 -4.31
C GLY A 601 -5.89 21.47 -5.05
N ALA A 602 -4.67 21.91 -4.73
CA ALA A 602 -3.42 21.53 -5.39
C ALA A 602 -2.78 20.27 -4.78
N PRO A 603 -2.00 19.50 -5.56
CA PRO A 603 -1.31 18.31 -5.09
C PRO A 603 -0.09 18.69 -4.26
N GLU A 604 0.08 18.01 -3.13
CA GLU A 604 1.25 18.16 -2.28
C GLU A 604 1.64 16.81 -1.69
N VAL A 605 2.94 16.54 -1.67
CA VAL A 605 3.52 15.34 -1.05
C VAL A 605 4.52 15.75 0.01
N VAL A 606 4.42 15.12 1.18
CA VAL A 606 5.46 15.17 2.20
C VAL A 606 6.40 14.00 1.96
N VAL A 607 7.71 14.28 1.94
CA VAL A 607 8.77 13.29 1.72
C VAL A 607 9.76 13.32 2.88
N PRO A 608 10.25 12.16 3.36
CA PRO A 608 11.36 12.11 4.31
C PRO A 608 12.66 12.52 3.62
N ILE A 609 13.46 13.35 4.29
CA ILE A 609 14.75 13.83 3.74
C ILE A 609 15.94 13.54 4.66
N GLY A 610 15.67 13.02 5.86
CA GLY A 610 16.68 12.63 6.84
C GLY A 610 16.06 12.53 8.24
N GLU A 611 16.91 12.47 9.24
CA GLU A 611 16.52 12.44 10.65
C GLU A 611 17.52 13.24 11.48
N VAL A 612 17.11 13.67 12.68
CA VAL A 612 17.95 14.42 13.61
C VAL A 612 17.88 13.83 15.01
N PRO A 613 18.99 13.88 15.77
CA PRO A 613 19.03 13.37 17.12
C PRO A 613 18.27 14.29 18.09
N TYR A 614 17.66 13.70 19.11
CA TYR A 614 17.15 14.40 20.28
C TYR A 614 17.37 13.56 21.53
N ASN A 615 17.45 14.21 22.69
CA ASN A 615 17.53 13.50 23.97
C ASN A 615 16.12 13.18 24.47
N SER A 616 15.76 11.90 24.46
CA SER A 616 14.43 11.46 24.89
C SER A 616 14.26 11.59 26.40
N THR A 617 13.11 12.13 26.79
CA THR A 617 12.68 12.16 28.19
C THR A 617 12.00 10.85 28.62
N LYS A 618 11.78 9.92 27.70
CA LYS A 618 11.12 8.63 27.93
C LYS A 618 12.12 7.50 28.00
N SER A 619 12.96 7.35 26.98
CA SER A 619 14.00 6.32 26.96
C SER A 619 15.26 6.75 27.73
N LEU A 620 15.45 8.05 27.98
CA LEU A 620 16.67 8.63 28.56
C LEU A 620 17.93 8.39 27.70
N HIS A 621 17.73 8.09 26.41
CA HIS A 621 18.77 7.93 25.40
C HIS A 621 18.62 8.99 24.29
N THR A 622 19.67 9.13 23.48
CA THR A 622 19.58 9.88 22.23
C THR A 622 18.83 9.03 21.21
N GLU A 623 17.71 9.55 20.74
CA GLU A 623 16.83 8.95 19.75
C GLU A 623 16.79 9.85 18.50
N HIS A 624 16.18 9.39 17.41
CA HIS A 624 16.11 10.16 16.16
C HIS A 624 14.66 10.41 15.73
N LEU A 625 14.42 11.60 15.15
CA LEU A 625 13.13 11.98 14.58
C LEU A 625 13.28 12.42 13.13
N PRO A 626 12.28 12.11 12.28
CA PRO A 626 12.33 12.42 10.87
C PRO A 626 12.26 13.93 10.61
N VAL A 627 13.10 14.36 9.67
CA VAL A 627 13.00 15.65 8.97
C VAL A 627 12.33 15.41 7.62
N THR A 628 11.32 16.19 7.30
CA THR A 628 10.51 15.99 6.10
C THR A 628 10.25 17.29 5.36
N MET A 629 10.22 17.23 4.02
CA MET A 629 9.93 18.37 3.15
C MET A 629 8.57 18.17 2.46
N ALA A 630 7.79 19.24 2.33
CA ALA A 630 6.60 19.27 1.49
C ALA A 630 6.98 19.81 0.09
N LEU A 631 6.51 19.12 -0.96
CA LEU A 631 6.69 19.49 -2.37
C LEU A 631 5.32 19.67 -3.01
N ARG A 632 5.08 20.81 -3.65
CA ARG A 632 3.79 21.19 -4.25
C ARG A 632 3.96 21.69 -5.68
N MET A 633 3.02 21.29 -6.54
CA MET A 633 2.91 21.75 -7.93
C MET A 633 1.51 22.31 -8.20
N ALA A 634 1.31 22.85 -9.41
CA ALA A 634 0.01 23.24 -9.94
C ALA A 634 -1.04 22.12 -9.85
N ARG A 635 -2.30 22.52 -9.76
CA ARG A 635 -3.44 21.60 -9.62
C ARG A 635 -3.53 20.67 -10.83
N GLY A 636 -3.59 19.36 -10.62
CA GLY A 636 -3.63 18.35 -11.67
C GLY A 636 -2.26 17.83 -12.12
N CYS A 637 -1.17 18.28 -11.49
CA CYS A 637 0.18 17.80 -11.77
C CYS A 637 0.60 16.57 -10.94
N ASP A 638 -0.35 15.84 -10.35
CA ASP A 638 -0.11 14.72 -9.43
C ASP A 638 0.84 13.64 -9.99
N HIS A 639 0.61 13.20 -11.23
CA HIS A 639 1.48 12.21 -11.89
C HIS A 639 2.87 12.77 -12.16
N HIS A 640 2.98 14.06 -12.50
CA HIS A 640 4.28 14.67 -12.76
C HIS A 640 5.08 14.89 -11.47
N LEU A 641 4.39 15.25 -10.37
CA LEU A 641 4.98 15.27 -9.03
C LEU A 641 5.48 13.87 -8.61
N ALA A 642 4.77 12.80 -8.99
CA ALA A 642 5.25 11.43 -8.81
C ALA A 642 6.50 11.10 -9.63
N ASN A 643 6.57 11.54 -10.89
CA ASN A 643 7.75 11.35 -11.75
C ASN A 643 8.99 12.09 -11.22
N LEU A 644 8.81 13.28 -10.64
CA LEU A 644 9.88 14.02 -9.99
C LEU A 644 10.53 13.21 -8.84
N ILE A 645 9.71 12.54 -8.03
CA ILE A 645 10.20 11.76 -6.88
C ILE A 645 10.77 10.40 -7.31
N TYR A 646 10.22 9.81 -8.38
CA TYR A 646 10.73 8.55 -8.90
C TYR A 646 10.90 8.57 -10.42
N HIS A 647 12.17 8.47 -10.81
CA HIS A 647 12.58 8.33 -12.19
C HIS A 647 12.84 6.86 -12.48
N THR A 648 11.91 6.18 -13.15
CA THR A 648 12.28 5.01 -13.94
C THR A 648 12.20 5.31 -15.40
N TYR A 649 13.34 5.26 -16.07
CA TYR A 649 13.33 4.95 -17.49
C TYR A 649 13.09 3.44 -17.67
N SER A 650 11.82 3.05 -17.60
CA SER A 650 11.43 1.68 -17.91
C SER A 650 11.45 1.48 -19.43
N LEU A 651 12.29 0.57 -19.94
CA LEU A 651 12.25 0.19 -21.35
C LEU A 651 10.87 -0.39 -21.68
N THR A 652 10.20 0.17 -22.68
CA THR A 652 8.97 -0.41 -23.22
C THR A 652 9.24 -1.80 -23.81
N GLN A 653 8.20 -2.62 -23.96
CA GLN A 653 8.32 -3.94 -24.58
C GLN A 653 8.96 -3.87 -25.98
N LYS A 654 8.56 -2.89 -26.80
CA LYS A 654 9.14 -2.65 -28.13
C LYS A 654 10.62 -2.26 -28.08
N GLN A 655 11.03 -1.47 -27.10
CA GLN A 655 12.44 -1.11 -26.92
C GLN A 655 13.26 -2.31 -26.47
N ARG A 656 12.74 -3.13 -25.54
CA ARG A 656 13.38 -4.40 -25.13
C ARG A 656 13.56 -5.34 -26.32
N GLU A 657 12.52 -5.51 -27.14
CA GLU A 657 12.57 -6.31 -28.37
C GLU A 657 13.59 -5.77 -29.37
N SER A 658 13.60 -4.46 -29.61
CA SER A 658 14.54 -3.81 -30.53
C SER A 658 15.99 -3.98 -30.09
N ILE A 659 16.27 -3.78 -28.80
CA ILE A 659 17.61 -3.96 -28.21
C ILE A 659 18.04 -5.43 -28.29
N ALA A 660 17.17 -6.36 -27.90
CA ALA A 660 17.46 -7.79 -27.95
C ALA A 660 17.75 -8.26 -29.39
N LEU A 661 16.92 -7.84 -30.34
CA LEU A 661 17.10 -8.17 -31.76
C LEU A 661 18.42 -7.61 -32.30
N SER A 662 18.76 -6.37 -31.93
CA SER A 662 20.00 -5.72 -32.35
C SER A 662 21.23 -6.44 -31.80
N ILE A 663 21.25 -6.78 -30.50
CA ILE A 663 22.34 -7.54 -29.88
C ILE A 663 22.50 -8.90 -30.58
N THR A 664 21.41 -9.62 -30.82
CA THR A 664 21.42 -10.90 -31.52
C THR A 664 22.00 -10.75 -32.92
N ASN A 665 21.49 -9.83 -33.74
CA ASN A 665 21.96 -9.64 -35.11
C ASN A 665 23.43 -9.20 -35.18
N LEU A 666 23.85 -8.28 -34.32
CA LEU A 666 25.22 -7.79 -34.27
C LEU A 666 26.18 -8.91 -33.85
N HIS A 667 25.83 -9.72 -32.85
CA HIS A 667 26.66 -10.83 -32.42
C HIS A 667 26.73 -11.95 -33.48
N CYS A 668 25.59 -12.30 -34.10
CA CYS A 668 25.52 -13.30 -35.17
C CYS A 668 26.33 -12.91 -36.40
N SER A 669 26.24 -11.65 -36.83
CA SER A 669 26.98 -11.14 -38.00
C SER A 669 28.47 -10.99 -37.73
N THR A 670 28.86 -10.63 -36.51
CA THR A 670 30.28 -10.45 -36.15
C THR A 670 31.01 -11.79 -36.03
N PHE A 671 30.35 -12.83 -35.50
CA PHE A 671 31.02 -14.10 -35.18
C PHE A 671 30.42 -15.34 -35.86
N SER A 672 29.55 -15.16 -36.85
CA SER A 672 28.83 -16.23 -37.55
C SER A 672 28.14 -17.22 -36.60
N THR A 673 27.68 -16.73 -35.44
CA THR A 673 27.02 -17.54 -34.41
C THR A 673 25.55 -17.70 -34.77
N PRO A 674 24.96 -18.90 -34.76
CA PRO A 674 23.52 -19.05 -34.95
C PRO A 674 22.73 -18.27 -33.88
N ALA A 675 21.67 -17.56 -34.29
CA ALA A 675 20.87 -16.72 -33.40
C ALA A 675 20.29 -17.46 -32.18
N PHE A 676 20.05 -18.76 -32.33
CA PHE A 676 19.59 -19.65 -31.26
C PHE A 676 20.52 -19.64 -30.03
N PHE A 677 21.82 -19.36 -30.19
CA PHE A 677 22.80 -19.35 -29.10
C PHE A 677 22.98 -17.96 -28.47
N VAL A 678 22.20 -16.96 -28.87
CA VAL A 678 22.25 -15.61 -28.27
C VAL A 678 21.01 -15.41 -27.41
N HIS A 679 21.21 -15.35 -26.10
CA HIS A 679 20.15 -15.13 -25.12
C HIS A 679 20.31 -13.75 -24.49
N VAL A 680 19.28 -12.91 -24.63
CA VAL A 680 19.23 -11.58 -24.01
C VAL A 680 18.18 -11.62 -22.90
N ASN A 681 18.61 -11.36 -21.67
CA ASN A 681 17.72 -11.28 -20.51
C ASN A 681 17.76 -9.86 -19.93
N PHE A 682 16.59 -9.30 -19.65
CA PHE A 682 16.46 -7.99 -19.01
C PHE A 682 16.20 -8.19 -17.52
N ILE A 683 17.15 -7.76 -16.69
CA ILE A 683 17.05 -7.86 -15.24
C ILE A 683 16.84 -6.46 -14.70
N LYS A 684 15.71 -6.23 -14.04
CA LYS A 684 15.48 -4.97 -13.31
C LYS A 684 16.40 -4.97 -12.10
N GLN A 685 17.27 -3.97 -12.00
CA GLN A 685 18.06 -3.78 -10.78
C GLN A 685 17.09 -3.36 -9.67
N GLU A 686 17.01 -4.14 -8.59
CA GLU A 686 16.21 -3.76 -7.42
C GLU A 686 16.72 -2.43 -6.85
N PRO A 687 15.82 -1.56 -6.35
CA PRO A 687 16.24 -0.37 -5.62
C PRO A 687 17.00 -0.83 -4.36
N LYS A 688 18.33 -0.74 -4.39
CA LYS A 688 19.16 -1.01 -3.21
C LYS A 688 19.11 0.19 -2.26
N SER A 689 19.20 -0.12 -0.97
CA SER A 689 19.21 0.83 0.14
C SER A 689 20.25 1.96 -0.02
N ASP A 690 19.96 3.11 0.59
CA ASP A 690 20.62 4.42 0.42
C ASP A 690 22.12 4.48 0.81
N ASP A 691 22.71 3.37 1.24
CA ASP A 691 24.07 3.23 1.78
C ASP A 691 25.18 3.04 0.71
N GLY A 692 24.91 3.41 -0.55
CA GLY A 692 25.96 3.73 -1.52
C GLY A 692 26.96 2.61 -1.84
N THR A 693 26.48 1.41 -2.18
CA THR A 693 27.34 0.23 -2.46
C THR A 693 28.04 0.21 -3.83
N TYR A 694 27.83 1.22 -4.68
CA TYR A 694 28.47 1.32 -6.00
C TYR A 694 29.46 2.48 -6.07
N PHE A 695 30.73 2.14 -6.30
CA PHE A 695 31.82 3.11 -6.45
C PHE A 695 32.44 2.99 -7.84
N MET A 696 32.48 4.09 -8.59
CA MET A 696 33.22 4.20 -9.84
C MET A 696 34.41 5.14 -9.61
N ALA A 697 35.63 4.66 -9.89
CA ALA A 697 36.86 5.40 -9.61
C ALA A 697 36.95 5.94 -8.16
N GLY A 698 36.42 5.17 -7.18
CA GLY A 698 36.42 5.54 -5.76
C GLY A 698 35.35 6.55 -5.34
N LYS A 699 34.46 6.97 -6.26
CA LYS A 699 33.34 7.88 -5.96
C LYS A 699 32.02 7.11 -5.90
N SER A 700 31.19 7.39 -4.91
CA SER A 700 29.85 6.80 -4.79
C SER A 700 28.92 7.36 -5.86
N HIS A 701 28.04 6.53 -6.42
CA HIS A 701 27.03 6.91 -7.42
C HIS A 701 25.64 6.42 -7.00
N THR A 702 24.63 7.28 -7.19
CA THR A 702 23.29 7.18 -6.56
C THR A 702 22.18 6.59 -7.45
N SER A 703 22.48 6.04 -8.63
CA SER A 703 21.43 5.57 -9.56
C SER A 703 21.70 4.21 -10.20
N ASN A 704 20.59 3.50 -10.46
CA ASN A 704 20.53 2.28 -11.26
C ASN A 704 21.12 2.55 -12.63
N SER A 705 22.19 1.85 -12.97
CA SER A 705 22.93 2.09 -14.21
C SER A 705 22.63 1.02 -15.23
N ASN A 706 22.32 1.43 -16.46
CA ASN A 706 22.14 0.49 -17.56
C ASN A 706 23.50 -0.14 -17.88
N ARG A 707 23.54 -1.46 -17.91
CA ARG A 707 24.74 -2.26 -18.18
C ARG A 707 24.36 -3.42 -19.08
N ILE A 708 25.23 -3.72 -20.03
CA ILE A 708 25.13 -4.96 -20.79
C ILE A 708 26.32 -5.82 -20.38
N VAL A 709 26.03 -6.98 -19.81
CA VAL A 709 27.04 -7.97 -19.44
C VAL A 709 26.78 -9.22 -20.26
N ALA A 710 27.74 -9.59 -21.08
CA ALA A 710 27.64 -10.73 -21.99
C ALA A 710 28.70 -11.77 -21.64
N LEU A 711 28.25 -13.00 -21.40
CA LEU A 711 29.12 -14.17 -21.28
C LEU A 711 29.38 -14.71 -22.69
N VAL A 712 30.63 -14.72 -23.14
CA VAL A 712 30.98 -15.01 -24.54
C VAL A 712 32.02 -16.12 -24.66
N ARG A 713 31.93 -16.94 -25.72
CA ARG A 713 33.01 -17.87 -26.09
C ARG A 713 34.10 -17.09 -26.84
N THR A 714 35.34 -17.22 -26.39
CA THR A 714 36.51 -16.67 -27.07
C THR A 714 37.23 -17.77 -27.85
N SER A 715 37.97 -17.37 -28.89
CA SER A 715 38.82 -18.25 -29.70
C SER A 715 39.92 -17.40 -30.34
N ALA A 716 40.93 -18.04 -30.95
CA ALA A 716 41.94 -17.34 -31.73
C ALA A 716 41.35 -16.52 -32.91
N SER A 717 40.13 -16.86 -33.35
CA SER A 717 39.37 -16.16 -34.40
C SER A 717 38.38 -15.11 -33.88
N ARG A 718 38.32 -14.89 -32.56
CA ARG A 718 37.49 -13.86 -31.91
C ARG A 718 38.39 -13.00 -31.04
N THR A 719 39.00 -12.01 -31.68
CA THR A 719 40.03 -11.18 -31.06
C THR A 719 39.40 -10.13 -30.14
N LYS A 720 40.22 -9.52 -29.28
CA LYS A 720 39.77 -8.39 -28.47
C LYS A 720 39.21 -7.26 -29.34
N ASP A 721 39.86 -6.95 -30.45
CA ASP A 721 39.45 -5.87 -31.36
C ASP A 721 38.06 -6.14 -31.96
N ASP A 722 37.73 -7.40 -32.24
CA ASP A 722 36.39 -7.78 -32.71
C ASP A 722 35.32 -7.53 -31.64
N PHE A 723 35.63 -7.82 -30.37
CA PHE A 723 34.72 -7.55 -29.25
C PHE A 723 34.61 -6.07 -28.92
N ASP A 724 35.69 -5.30 -29.03
CA ASP A 724 35.66 -3.84 -28.86
C ASP A 724 34.78 -3.20 -29.96
N ALA A 725 34.93 -3.64 -31.22
CA ALA A 725 34.10 -3.19 -32.33
C ALA A 725 32.62 -3.59 -32.16
N LEU A 726 32.36 -4.78 -31.60
CA LEU A 726 31.00 -5.21 -31.26
C LEU A 726 30.41 -4.38 -30.12
N ALA A 727 31.18 -4.06 -29.08
CA ALA A 727 30.74 -3.22 -27.96
C ALA A 727 30.23 -1.87 -28.44
N ALA A 728 31.01 -1.20 -29.31
CA ALA A 728 30.63 0.09 -29.88
C ALA A 728 29.30 0.01 -30.66
N LYS A 729 29.11 -1.03 -31.48
CA LYS A 729 27.86 -1.23 -32.22
C LYS A 729 26.66 -1.52 -31.32
N ILE A 730 26.88 -2.24 -30.21
CA ILE A 730 25.82 -2.50 -29.21
C ILE A 730 25.44 -1.21 -28.49
N GLU A 731 26.42 -0.37 -28.15
CA GLU A 731 26.18 0.95 -27.57
C GLU A 731 25.40 1.85 -28.52
N ASP A 732 25.75 1.88 -29.81
CA ASP A 732 24.98 2.61 -30.83
C ASP A 732 23.54 2.09 -30.96
N ALA A 733 23.35 0.77 -30.93
CA ALA A 733 22.03 0.16 -30.98
C ALA A 733 21.18 0.48 -29.74
N TRP A 734 21.79 0.48 -28.55
CA TRP A 734 21.16 0.95 -27.32
C TRP A 734 20.71 2.40 -27.46
N ASN A 735 21.65 3.28 -27.83
CA ASN A 735 21.39 4.70 -28.00
C ASN A 735 20.30 4.97 -29.05
N GLY A 736 20.24 4.18 -30.12
CA GLY A 736 19.17 4.24 -31.11
C GLY A 736 17.81 3.83 -30.56
N ALA A 737 17.75 2.78 -29.74
CA ALA A 737 16.50 2.26 -29.19
C ALA A 737 15.90 3.15 -28.08
N VAL A 738 16.73 3.88 -27.33
CA VAL A 738 16.28 4.77 -26.24
C VAL A 738 16.05 6.22 -26.70
N LYS A 739 16.39 6.56 -27.96
CA LYS A 739 16.10 7.86 -28.57
C LYS A 739 14.62 8.01 -28.93
N GLU A 740 14.03 9.17 -28.61
CA GLU A 740 12.69 9.53 -29.08
C GLU A 740 12.75 9.94 -30.57
N PRO A 741 11.79 9.50 -31.41
CA PRO A 741 11.76 9.92 -32.81
C PRO A 741 11.59 11.44 -32.93
N GLY A 742 12.60 12.12 -33.49
CA GLY A 742 12.51 13.55 -33.85
C GLY A 742 13.15 14.57 -32.89
N LYS A 743 13.89 14.15 -31.85
CA LYS A 743 14.69 15.06 -31.00
C LYS A 743 16.20 14.87 -31.20
N GLU A 744 16.95 15.96 -31.30
CA GLU A 744 18.42 15.92 -31.20
C GLU A 744 18.86 15.66 -29.75
N ALA A 745 20.04 15.06 -29.60
CA ALA A 745 20.49 14.39 -28.39
C ALA A 745 20.90 15.37 -27.28
N ASP A 746 20.01 15.60 -26.32
CA ASP A 746 20.42 15.97 -24.96
C ASP A 746 20.64 14.69 -24.13
N PHE A 747 21.76 14.65 -23.39
CA PHE A 747 22.20 13.47 -22.64
C PHE A 747 21.34 13.26 -21.37
N ASP A 748 20.32 12.43 -21.49
CA ASP A 748 19.55 11.93 -20.34
C ASP A 748 20.37 10.87 -19.57
N GLU A 749 20.86 11.24 -18.39
CA GLU A 749 21.72 10.38 -17.55
C GLU A 749 21.01 9.07 -17.13
N ALA A 750 19.68 9.07 -17.02
CA ALA A 750 18.90 7.87 -16.69
C ALA A 750 18.86 6.85 -17.86
N LYS A 751 19.07 7.31 -19.10
CA LYS A 751 19.15 6.48 -20.32
C LYS A 751 20.57 6.04 -20.65
N ARG A 752 21.57 6.56 -19.94
CA ARG A 752 22.98 6.30 -20.21
C ARG A 752 23.32 4.82 -20.02
N LEU A 753 23.92 4.22 -21.04
CA LEU A 753 24.59 2.93 -20.93
C LEU A 753 25.98 3.17 -20.32
N LEU A 754 26.26 2.63 -19.13
CA LEU A 754 27.54 2.87 -18.47
C LEU A 754 28.66 1.96 -18.97
N MET A 755 28.32 0.72 -19.32
CA MET A 755 29.30 -0.22 -19.84
C MET A 755 28.66 -1.36 -20.62
N VAL A 756 29.41 -1.82 -21.61
CA VAL A 756 29.24 -3.13 -22.25
C VAL A 756 30.45 -3.97 -21.85
N VAL A 757 30.22 -5.09 -21.18
CA VAL A 757 31.28 -5.99 -20.71
C VAL A 757 31.10 -7.35 -21.36
N PHE A 758 32.18 -7.83 -21.97
CA PHE A 758 32.28 -9.21 -22.45
C PHE A 758 33.15 -10.01 -21.50
N THR A 759 32.56 -11.02 -20.86
CA THR A 759 33.26 -11.92 -19.95
C THR A 759 33.51 -13.27 -20.66
N PRO A 760 34.77 -13.71 -20.81
CA PRO A 760 35.08 -14.96 -21.48
C PRO A 760 34.59 -16.15 -20.67
N MET A 761 33.89 -17.07 -21.32
CA MET A 761 33.51 -18.35 -20.74
C MET A 761 34.70 -19.32 -20.76
N LEU A 762 35.18 -19.71 -19.58
CA LEU A 762 36.32 -20.64 -19.43
C LEU A 762 35.92 -22.09 -19.74
N ALA A 763 34.75 -22.51 -19.29
CA ALA A 763 34.17 -23.81 -19.58
C ALA A 763 32.65 -23.74 -19.46
N ILE A 764 31.94 -24.40 -20.37
CA ILE A 764 30.51 -24.62 -20.28
C ILE A 764 30.25 -26.10 -20.57
N ARG A 765 29.57 -26.78 -19.66
CA ARG A 765 29.03 -28.12 -19.87
C ARG A 765 27.54 -27.97 -20.08
N GLU A 766 27.15 -27.81 -21.34
CA GLU A 766 25.76 -28.01 -21.75
C GLU A 766 25.49 -29.51 -21.61
N GLY A 767 24.40 -29.88 -20.91
CA GLY A 767 23.99 -31.27 -20.78
C GLY A 767 23.88 -31.91 -22.16
N GLY A 768 24.76 -32.88 -22.43
CA GLY A 768 24.83 -33.56 -23.72
C GLY A 768 23.58 -34.39 -24.01
N CYS A 769 23.27 -34.49 -25.29
CA CYS A 769 22.84 -35.78 -25.84
C CYS A 769 23.99 -36.79 -25.71
#